data_AF-A0A8B8FRG3-F1
#
_entry.id   AF-A0A8B8FRG3-F1
#
_cell.length_a   1.000
_cell.length_b   1.000
_cell.length_c   1.000
_cell.angle_alpha   90.00
_cell.angle_beta   90.00
_cell.angle_gamma   90.00
#
_symmetry.space_group_name_H-M   'P 1'
#
loop_
_entity.id
_entity.type
_entity.pdbx_description
1 polymer ?
#
loop_
_entity_poly.entity_id
_entity_poly.type
_entity_poly.pdbx_seq_one_letter_code
_entity_poly.pdbx_strand_id
1 'polypeptide(L)'
;MMSAANPVRGVDTLRISDHKPLITYAGDKELFENLKVVLSQSLSQESIEWRRQYGRPMKMITLSTEFVPFNKDAVAEQISSRNLVSRPIMHTFWTQCLDMEVYKSLLRDEIDKWMNEMNKHNIIDWVIVVVETYDLRKHNKLLPRTTVFDKIKSDFAEKKADRCLSVINPPKSEVRCGSSAWRALITNVRLLILSAFDRLFLKYEDNIRNYREQRNDPSWSFCKYFLYQEELAFALEMLGLHDEALIQYDELDAMFTQFILNSQVGNVPQWLTKFQGALERWSAVLFMENISRKQREAIKSRQLSLLEFRCYLFSRQASLLMAASKPWHVAERALMFLHQSVSDLKTLEIECPQGSVACWVLQCCAQILVIYKSVKKPELLEECSHHTAPLLYYSLKKLFELGELCGLLPGSVQTTEQLHTVQVLCSGMQSGHDLSAATESVATLKTTLSSSEHFSKHYLDLAELAISTYKHNKLMRCAHSLVGLQLAKFYTLSGDTTKRTMFLVQALKLFEQDNWKLLIVQTNLELVKCFKKIGNVDQFVKTCLQLASSSECNMQVRQDHFDQMLSMIQDSKTEYIYPIDNVIVLDQIDVKSNNEKDNYPSIVTLKFNCNLPKTIICPKIAISVVVGSAMKKMKNKFNHVRSSYSYDIKKGNILPMAYNHIYQQDGHFASTGITCLNQKSYLRRQDSQRRKPLTNYNKNNFHDIISASNVAVVPGMNIIDLTLNNSKNIESGIYFLDKLSVKLEPRLELLTNIPFGLMFALKNVNSTAHLDIHDKCLFAGIEEIATLSLQFGTKSKKIVEKIRLHSTPGLTFCLEDETEYSSEMYVKSPISINSSNSLTLPIKLFAQLPSLKDHPRTAHHKLWIKCETSSDDEDIICISIDFSLPLTITHRLHTCRYRKFVGVNIACHTDWSLALCKPEIIGISQLPINSIVKLTSLNSTLDSITAEDCMLRT
;
A
#
# COMPACT_ATOMS: atom_id res chain seq x y z
N MET A 1 44.97 33.51 -3.87
CA MET A 1 45.51 33.12 -5.17
C MET A 1 46.62 32.10 -4.94
N MET A 2 46.30 30.82 -4.98
CA MET A 2 47.28 29.74 -4.87
C MET A 2 47.15 28.86 -6.11
N SER A 3 48.27 28.80 -6.82
CA SER A 3 48.55 28.02 -8.02
C SER A 3 48.14 26.55 -7.84
N ALA A 4 47.33 26.06 -8.78
CA ALA A 4 47.03 24.66 -8.94
C ALA A 4 48.31 23.91 -9.35
N ALA A 5 48.85 23.11 -8.43
CA ALA A 5 49.85 22.11 -8.77
C ALA A 5 49.20 21.06 -9.67
N ASN A 6 49.60 21.02 -10.93
CA ASN A 6 49.31 19.92 -11.85
C ASN A 6 49.77 18.60 -11.21
N PRO A 7 48.94 17.55 -11.15
CA PRO A 7 49.43 16.23 -10.79
C PRO A 7 50.39 15.77 -11.89
N VAL A 8 51.56 15.31 -11.47
CA VAL A 8 52.62 14.73 -12.30
C VAL A 8 52.02 13.69 -13.24
N ARG A 9 52.27 13.81 -14.56
CA ARG A 9 51.89 12.83 -15.58
C ARG A 9 52.46 11.45 -15.20
N GLY A 10 51.61 10.53 -14.73
CA GLY A 10 52.01 9.16 -14.41
C GLY A 10 52.28 8.34 -15.68
N VAL A 11 53.49 7.83 -15.81
CA VAL A 11 54.01 7.05 -16.96
C VAL A 11 53.31 5.68 -17.14
N ASP A 12 52.48 5.27 -16.17
CA ASP A 12 51.89 3.92 -16.07
C ASP A 12 50.42 3.80 -16.54
N THR A 13 49.79 4.89 -17.02
CA THR A 13 48.36 4.88 -17.41
C THR A 13 48.14 5.27 -18.88
N LEU A 14 47.15 4.65 -19.53
CA LEU A 14 46.72 4.90 -20.92
C LEU A 14 45.37 5.63 -20.93
N ARG A 15 45.30 6.79 -21.59
CA ARG A 15 44.06 7.56 -21.81
C ARG A 15 43.61 7.41 -23.25
N ILE A 16 42.47 6.75 -23.48
CA ILE A 16 41.94 6.53 -24.83
C ILE A 16 41.15 7.72 -25.34
N SER A 17 40.45 8.42 -24.45
CA SER A 17 39.73 9.66 -24.77
C SER A 17 40.63 10.76 -25.36
N ASP A 18 41.94 10.72 -25.08
CA ASP A 18 42.91 11.66 -25.64
C ASP A 18 43.38 11.25 -27.05
N HIS A 19 43.19 10.00 -27.45
CA HIS A 19 43.55 9.52 -28.78
C HIS A 19 42.52 9.95 -29.82
N LYS A 20 43.02 10.30 -31.00
CA LYS A 20 42.24 10.81 -32.12
C LYS A 20 42.56 10.02 -33.38
N PRO A 21 41.59 9.86 -34.31
CA PRO A 21 41.84 9.28 -35.62
C PRO A 21 43.03 9.97 -36.30
N LEU A 22 44.06 9.19 -36.62
CA LEU A 22 45.29 9.67 -37.25
C LEU A 22 45.11 9.76 -38.77
N ILE A 23 45.48 10.90 -39.34
CA ILE A 23 45.48 11.16 -40.78
C ILE A 23 46.87 11.61 -41.19
N THR A 24 47.45 10.98 -42.21
CA THR A 24 48.76 11.44 -42.68
C THR A 24 48.63 12.56 -43.71
N TYR A 25 49.58 13.49 -43.74
CA TYR A 25 49.68 14.49 -44.81
C TYR A 25 51.03 14.40 -45.54
N ALA A 26 51.00 14.61 -46.86
CA ALA A 26 52.13 14.63 -47.78
C ALA A 26 51.99 15.80 -48.78
N GLY A 27 53.05 16.12 -49.53
CA GLY A 27 53.09 17.23 -50.48
C GLY A 27 53.63 18.52 -49.86
N ASP A 28 52.96 19.64 -50.10
CA ASP A 28 53.36 20.96 -49.59
C ASP A 28 53.07 21.10 -48.09
N LYS A 29 54.15 21.01 -47.27
CA LYS A 29 54.07 21.03 -45.80
C LYS A 29 53.71 22.40 -45.25
N GLU A 30 54.25 23.47 -45.83
CA GLU A 30 54.01 24.83 -45.34
C GLU A 30 52.56 25.23 -45.59
N LEU A 31 52.01 24.85 -46.75
CA LEU A 31 50.60 25.02 -47.06
C LEU A 31 49.71 24.29 -46.05
N PHE A 32 50.02 23.02 -45.75
CA PHE A 32 49.20 22.21 -44.86
C PHE A 32 49.21 22.73 -43.42
N GLU A 33 50.36 23.11 -42.86
CA GLU A 33 50.43 23.61 -41.48
C GLU A 33 49.60 24.90 -41.28
N ASN A 34 49.50 25.75 -42.31
CA ASN A 34 48.62 26.93 -42.28
C ASN A 34 47.13 26.56 -42.25
N LEU A 35 46.72 25.44 -42.84
CA LEU A 35 45.32 24.99 -42.91
C LEU A 35 44.94 24.04 -41.78
N LYS A 36 45.92 23.38 -41.14
CA LYS A 36 45.75 22.33 -40.15
C LYS A 36 44.83 22.73 -38.98
N VAL A 37 45.00 23.94 -38.45
CA VAL A 37 44.18 24.44 -37.33
C VAL A 37 42.73 24.59 -37.74
N VAL A 38 42.47 25.24 -38.88
CA VAL A 38 41.12 25.48 -39.42
C VAL A 38 40.45 24.15 -39.78
N LEU A 39 41.20 23.21 -40.36
CA LEU A 39 40.71 21.91 -40.77
C LEU A 39 40.36 21.03 -39.55
N SER A 40 41.20 21.01 -38.52
CA SER A 40 40.93 20.26 -37.28
C SER A 40 39.70 20.80 -36.54
N GLN A 41 39.54 22.12 -36.47
CA GLN A 41 38.36 22.76 -35.89
C GLN A 41 37.09 22.49 -36.72
N SER A 42 37.20 22.59 -38.04
CA SER A 42 36.06 22.37 -38.94
C SER A 42 35.58 20.92 -38.88
N LEU A 43 36.48 19.94 -38.79
CA LEU A 43 36.10 18.52 -38.70
C LEU A 43 35.33 18.22 -37.41
N SER A 44 35.72 18.81 -36.28
CA SER A 44 35.09 18.56 -34.97
C SER A 44 33.80 19.34 -34.70
N GLN A 45 33.41 20.30 -35.56
CA GLN A 45 32.27 21.19 -35.30
C GLN A 45 30.89 20.54 -35.49
N GLU A 46 30.73 19.71 -36.52
CA GLU A 46 29.43 19.09 -36.86
C GLU A 46 29.52 17.58 -36.73
N SER A 47 28.45 16.98 -36.23
CA SER A 47 28.29 15.54 -36.22
C SER A 47 27.80 15.03 -37.57
N ILE A 48 28.24 13.85 -37.97
CA ILE A 48 27.85 13.20 -39.22
C ILE A 48 27.15 11.87 -38.95
N GLU A 49 26.15 11.54 -39.77
CA GLU A 49 25.50 10.25 -39.74
C GLU A 49 26.45 9.17 -40.24
N TRP A 50 26.73 8.19 -39.39
CA TRP A 50 27.41 6.97 -39.75
C TRP A 50 26.44 5.81 -39.82
N ARG A 51 26.39 5.17 -40.99
CA ARG A 51 25.60 3.96 -41.24
C ARG A 51 26.55 2.80 -41.53
N ARG A 52 26.82 2.00 -40.51
CA ARG A 52 27.63 0.79 -40.63
C ARG A 52 26.87 -0.26 -41.44
N GLN A 53 27.61 -1.15 -42.09
CA GLN A 53 27.04 -2.29 -42.84
C GLN A 53 26.37 -3.30 -41.88
N TYR A 54 25.54 -4.21 -42.42
CA TYR A 54 24.81 -5.26 -41.68
C TYR A 54 23.67 -4.80 -40.75
N GLY A 55 22.97 -3.73 -41.10
CA GLY A 55 21.71 -3.34 -40.44
C GLY A 55 21.88 -2.75 -39.04
N ARG A 56 23.08 -2.30 -38.67
CA ARG A 56 23.31 -1.56 -37.42
C ARG A 56 22.57 -0.21 -37.44
N PRO A 57 22.05 0.25 -36.30
CA PRO A 57 21.34 1.53 -36.23
C PRO A 57 22.28 2.69 -36.60
N MET A 58 21.74 3.72 -37.26
CA MET A 58 22.50 4.93 -37.58
C MET A 58 23.00 5.61 -36.30
N LYS A 59 24.23 6.14 -36.32
CA LYS A 59 24.85 6.85 -35.19
C LYS A 59 25.37 8.20 -35.64
N MET A 60 25.30 9.19 -34.76
CA MET A 60 25.91 10.50 -34.97
C MET A 60 27.32 10.48 -34.38
N ILE A 61 28.34 10.77 -35.20
CA ILE A 61 29.73 10.83 -34.75
C ILE A 61 30.28 12.24 -34.97
N THR A 62 30.99 12.74 -33.96
CA THR A 62 31.82 13.94 -34.06
C THR A 62 33.28 13.52 -34.21
N LEU A 63 33.90 13.81 -35.35
CA LEU A 63 35.27 13.41 -35.64
C LEU A 63 36.26 14.49 -35.21
N SER A 64 37.09 14.19 -34.20
CA SER A 64 38.24 15.01 -33.83
C SER A 64 39.50 14.32 -34.29
N THR A 65 40.13 14.76 -35.37
CA THR A 65 41.26 14.06 -36.01
C THR A 65 42.60 14.68 -35.62
N GLU A 66 43.68 13.90 -35.73
CA GLU A 66 45.06 14.37 -35.56
C GLU A 66 45.87 14.12 -36.85
N PHE A 67 46.70 15.10 -37.23
CA PHE A 67 47.45 15.08 -38.49
C PHE A 67 48.94 14.88 -38.25
N VAL A 68 49.50 13.86 -38.88
CA VAL A 68 50.93 13.46 -38.79
C VAL A 68 51.58 13.44 -40.17
N PRO A 69 52.87 13.81 -40.30
CA PRO A 69 53.55 13.77 -41.59
C PRO A 69 53.64 12.33 -42.10
N PHE A 70 53.45 12.14 -43.41
CA PHE A 70 53.58 10.83 -44.04
C PHE A 70 55.01 10.30 -43.91
N ASN A 71 55.15 9.09 -43.36
CA ASN A 71 56.42 8.38 -43.24
C ASN A 71 56.26 6.96 -43.82
N LYS A 72 57.14 6.60 -44.76
CA LYS A 72 57.10 5.32 -45.48
C LYS A 72 57.30 4.13 -44.54
N ASP A 73 58.26 4.21 -43.63
CA ASP A 73 58.61 3.11 -42.72
C ASP A 73 57.49 2.88 -41.68
N ALA A 74 56.86 3.96 -41.21
CA ALA A 74 55.76 3.90 -40.26
C ALA A 74 54.53 3.19 -40.84
N VAL A 75 54.23 3.40 -42.14
CA VAL A 75 53.06 2.78 -42.81
C VAL A 75 53.20 1.26 -42.88
N ALA A 76 54.41 0.75 -43.17
CA ALA A 76 54.67 -0.69 -43.25
C ALA A 76 54.53 -1.39 -41.89
N GLU A 77 55.06 -0.78 -40.82
CA GLU A 77 54.95 -1.30 -39.45
C GLU A 77 53.50 -1.26 -38.94
N GLN A 78 52.76 -0.19 -39.24
CA GLN A 78 51.41 0.03 -38.71
C GLN A 78 50.36 -0.92 -39.29
N ILE A 79 50.51 -1.38 -40.54
CA ILE A 79 49.61 -2.37 -41.16
C ILE A 79 49.79 -3.75 -40.52
N SER A 80 51.02 -4.06 -40.11
CA SER A 80 51.38 -5.31 -39.44
C SER A 80 51.05 -5.26 -37.94
N SER A 81 50.93 -4.06 -37.37
CA SER A 81 50.63 -3.84 -35.96
C SER A 81 49.18 -4.20 -35.62
N ARG A 82 48.97 -4.68 -34.38
CA ARG A 82 47.65 -5.03 -33.84
C ARG A 82 46.91 -3.83 -33.22
N ASN A 83 47.58 -2.69 -33.06
CA ASN A 83 47.04 -1.54 -32.36
C ASN A 83 46.20 -0.69 -33.32
N LEU A 84 44.88 -0.70 -33.14
CA LEU A 84 43.98 0.07 -34.00
C LEU A 84 44.04 1.57 -33.71
N VAL A 85 44.33 1.93 -32.46
CA VAL A 85 44.29 3.32 -31.98
C VAL A 85 45.39 4.18 -32.60
N SER A 86 46.59 3.63 -32.76
CA SER A 86 47.76 4.34 -33.27
C SER A 86 47.96 4.20 -34.78
N ARG A 87 46.97 3.66 -35.50
CA ARG A 87 47.05 3.41 -36.94
C ARG A 87 46.46 4.58 -37.73
N PRO A 88 47.18 5.15 -38.71
CA PRO A 88 46.61 6.11 -39.64
C PRO A 88 45.49 5.48 -40.47
N ILE A 89 44.34 6.14 -40.49
CA ILE A 89 43.13 5.64 -41.17
C ILE A 89 43.02 6.17 -42.59
N MET A 90 43.57 7.36 -42.85
CA MET A 90 43.51 8.00 -44.16
C MET A 90 44.80 8.74 -44.47
N HIS A 91 45.16 8.78 -45.76
CA HIS A 91 46.35 9.47 -46.25
C HIS A 91 45.96 10.61 -47.19
N THR A 92 46.47 11.82 -46.92
CA THR A 92 46.15 13.02 -47.70
C THR A 92 47.38 13.60 -48.38
N PHE A 93 47.21 14.08 -49.60
CA PHE A 93 48.25 14.79 -50.35
C PHE A 93 47.77 16.21 -50.67
N TRP A 94 48.55 17.21 -50.28
CA TRP A 94 48.19 18.63 -50.40
C TRP A 94 49.12 19.32 -51.39
N THR A 95 48.55 20.07 -52.32
CA THR A 95 49.33 20.82 -53.32
C THR A 95 48.64 22.12 -53.71
N GLN A 96 49.43 23.15 -53.99
CA GLN A 96 49.00 24.42 -54.57
C GLN A 96 49.76 24.63 -55.88
N CYS A 97 49.26 24.04 -56.98
CA CYS A 97 49.88 24.14 -58.30
C CYS A 97 48.89 24.68 -59.32
N LEU A 98 49.24 25.81 -59.94
CA LEU A 98 48.43 26.48 -60.97
C LEU A 98 49.05 26.36 -62.37
N ASP A 99 50.31 25.92 -62.44
CA ASP A 99 51.10 25.83 -63.67
C ASP A 99 51.17 24.38 -64.19
N MET A 100 50.73 24.19 -65.43
CA MET A 100 50.69 22.90 -66.10
C MET A 100 52.09 22.34 -66.41
N GLU A 101 53.10 23.19 -66.58
CA GLU A 101 54.48 22.75 -66.86
C GLU A 101 55.17 22.25 -65.58
N VAL A 102 54.91 22.92 -64.46
CA VAL A 102 55.37 22.48 -63.13
C VAL A 102 54.69 21.17 -62.74
N TYR A 103 53.39 21.01 -63.07
CA TYR A 103 52.69 19.75 -62.87
C TYR A 103 53.37 18.59 -63.61
N LYS A 104 53.63 18.76 -64.91
CA LYS A 104 54.22 17.71 -65.76
C LYS A 104 55.67 17.37 -65.40
N SER A 105 56.44 18.35 -64.94
CA SER A 105 57.87 18.17 -64.69
C SER A 105 58.22 17.66 -63.29
N LEU A 106 57.41 17.98 -62.26
CA LEU A 106 57.75 17.68 -60.87
C LEU A 106 56.58 17.04 -60.09
N LEU A 107 55.43 17.71 -60.04
CA LEU A 107 54.34 17.31 -59.13
C LEU A 107 53.73 15.95 -59.49
N ARG A 108 53.62 15.63 -60.79
CA ARG A 108 53.12 14.32 -61.25
C ARG A 108 53.98 13.19 -60.70
N ASP A 109 55.30 13.31 -60.82
CA ASP A 109 56.25 12.29 -60.33
C ASP A 109 56.21 12.14 -58.80
N GLU A 110 55.96 13.22 -58.06
CA GLU A 110 55.80 13.16 -56.60
C GLU A 110 54.53 12.44 -56.18
N ILE A 111 53.39 12.73 -56.83
CA ILE A 111 52.12 12.05 -56.57
C ILE A 111 52.23 10.57 -56.98
N ASP A 112 52.84 10.26 -58.12
CA ASP A 112 53.08 8.89 -58.59
C ASP A 112 53.93 8.10 -57.58
N LYS A 113 55.02 8.68 -57.06
CA LYS A 113 55.86 8.05 -56.02
C LYS A 113 55.08 7.76 -54.74
N TRP A 114 54.25 8.70 -54.28
CA TRP A 114 53.42 8.54 -53.08
C TRP A 114 52.32 7.49 -53.28
N MET A 115 51.61 7.52 -54.42
CA MET A 115 50.58 6.54 -54.78
C MET A 115 51.14 5.12 -54.93
N ASN A 116 52.32 4.98 -55.53
CA ASN A 116 52.98 3.68 -55.65
C ASN A 116 53.28 3.08 -54.26
N GLU A 117 53.67 3.90 -53.28
CA GLU A 117 53.92 3.42 -51.92
C GLU A 117 52.64 2.93 -51.23
N MET A 118 51.52 3.63 -51.42
CA MET A 118 50.22 3.18 -50.91
C MET A 118 49.72 1.90 -51.60
N ASN A 119 49.90 1.80 -52.92
CA ASN A 119 49.51 0.63 -53.69
C ASN A 119 50.30 -0.63 -53.30
N LYS A 120 51.60 -0.51 -53.00
CA LYS A 120 52.41 -1.63 -52.47
C LYS A 120 51.79 -2.29 -51.24
N HIS A 121 51.12 -1.48 -50.41
CA HIS A 121 50.51 -1.92 -49.16
C HIS A 121 48.98 -2.13 -49.25
N ASN A 122 48.42 -2.12 -50.47
CA ASN A 122 46.98 -2.22 -50.73
C ASN A 122 46.14 -1.16 -49.98
N ILE A 123 46.69 0.04 -49.78
CA ILE A 123 46.00 1.15 -49.13
C ILE A 123 45.10 1.83 -50.16
N ILE A 124 43.80 1.78 -49.89
CA ILE A 124 42.79 2.43 -50.73
C ILE A 124 42.24 3.69 -50.07
N ASP A 125 42.73 4.13 -48.92
CA ASP A 125 42.14 5.25 -48.18
C ASP A 125 42.99 6.50 -48.33
N TRP A 126 42.88 7.12 -49.50
CA TRP A 126 43.66 8.29 -49.90
C TRP A 126 42.82 9.43 -50.47
N VAL A 127 43.29 10.66 -50.30
CA VAL A 127 42.69 11.88 -50.86
C VAL A 127 43.77 12.83 -51.36
N ILE A 128 43.59 13.37 -52.56
CA ILE A 128 44.42 14.46 -53.10
C ILE A 128 43.61 15.75 -53.02
N VAL A 129 44.16 16.76 -52.36
CA VAL A 129 43.54 18.08 -52.21
C VAL A 129 44.38 19.12 -52.93
N VAL A 130 43.79 19.76 -53.93
CA VAL A 130 44.38 20.86 -54.68
C VAL A 130 43.84 22.16 -54.12
N VAL A 131 44.72 23.00 -53.56
CA VAL A 131 44.34 24.32 -53.04
C VAL A 131 44.49 25.34 -54.16
N GLU A 132 43.37 25.91 -54.59
CA GLU A 132 43.32 26.96 -55.60
C GLU A 132 43.37 28.35 -54.95
N THR A 133 44.10 29.26 -55.56
CA THR A 133 44.03 30.69 -55.23
C THR A 133 43.05 31.39 -56.15
N TYR A 134 42.07 32.08 -55.57
CA TYR A 134 41.09 32.83 -56.34
C TYR A 134 41.76 34.02 -57.04
N ASP A 135 41.71 34.06 -58.37
CA ASP A 135 42.32 35.11 -59.18
C ASP A 135 41.22 35.83 -59.98
N LEU A 136 40.82 37.02 -59.53
CA LEU A 136 39.73 37.84 -60.10
C LEU A 136 39.94 38.23 -61.58
N ARG A 137 41.15 38.02 -62.13
CA ARG A 137 41.55 38.48 -63.47
C ARG A 137 41.18 37.54 -64.62
N LYS A 138 40.59 36.36 -64.35
CA LYS A 138 40.42 35.29 -65.36
C LYS A 138 39.03 35.19 -66.02
N HIS A 139 38.19 36.23 -65.96
CA HIS A 139 36.82 36.13 -66.51
C HIS A 139 36.67 36.33 -68.04
N ASN A 140 37.75 36.60 -68.79
CA ASN A 140 37.67 36.96 -70.22
C ASN A 140 38.42 36.02 -71.18
N LYS A 141 38.24 34.69 -71.10
CA LYS A 141 38.68 33.77 -72.18
C LYS A 141 37.63 32.68 -72.49
N LEU A 142 37.23 32.62 -73.75
CA LEU A 142 36.14 31.84 -74.36
C LEU A 142 36.43 30.34 -74.62
N LEU A 143 37.47 29.75 -74.03
CA LEU A 143 37.80 28.33 -74.20
C LEU A 143 38.06 27.65 -72.86
N PRO A 144 37.44 26.48 -72.56
CA PRO A 144 37.76 25.72 -71.36
C PRO A 144 39.16 25.11 -71.50
N ARG A 145 40.18 25.76 -70.93
CA ARG A 145 41.49 25.12 -70.73
C ARG A 145 41.35 24.11 -69.59
N THR A 146 41.77 22.86 -69.84
CA THR A 146 41.88 21.84 -68.78
C THR A 146 42.75 22.38 -67.66
N THR A 147 42.19 22.45 -66.44
CA THR A 147 42.94 22.92 -65.27
C THR A 147 43.93 21.86 -64.80
N VAL A 148 44.91 22.26 -63.97
CA VAL A 148 45.82 21.29 -63.30
C VAL A 148 45.00 20.30 -62.47
N PHE A 149 43.92 20.74 -61.82
CA PHE A 149 42.99 19.88 -61.10
C PHE A 149 42.32 18.84 -62.01
N ASP A 150 41.79 19.26 -63.18
CA ASP A 150 41.17 18.32 -64.15
C ASP A 150 42.19 17.28 -64.62
N LYS A 151 43.45 17.67 -64.76
CA LYS A 151 44.52 16.78 -65.18
C LYS A 151 44.92 15.79 -64.07
N ILE A 152 45.09 16.24 -62.84
CA ILE A 152 45.32 15.35 -61.66
C ILE A 152 44.15 14.38 -61.51
N LYS A 153 42.91 14.87 -61.65
CA LYS A 153 41.71 14.04 -61.57
C LYS A 153 41.67 12.99 -62.68
N SER A 154 42.04 13.34 -63.91
CA SER A 154 42.15 12.39 -65.03
C SER A 154 43.29 11.40 -64.86
N ASP A 155 44.43 11.83 -64.33
CA ASP A 155 45.64 11.00 -64.26
C ASP A 155 45.58 10.01 -63.07
N PHE A 156 44.95 10.39 -61.94
CA PHE A 156 44.97 9.60 -60.70
C PHE A 156 43.60 9.16 -60.17
N ALA A 157 42.51 9.86 -60.54
CA ALA A 157 41.19 9.69 -59.91
C ALA A 157 40.04 9.46 -60.91
N GLU A 158 40.33 8.95 -62.11
CA GLU A 158 39.37 8.78 -63.22
C GLU A 158 38.10 8.03 -62.80
N LYS A 159 38.26 6.94 -62.03
CA LYS A 159 37.15 6.10 -61.51
C LYS A 159 36.73 6.45 -60.07
N LYS A 160 37.42 7.38 -59.40
CA LYS A 160 37.26 7.73 -57.98
C LYS A 160 37.32 9.25 -57.78
N ALA A 161 36.47 9.95 -58.51
CA ALA A 161 36.42 11.41 -58.57
C ALA A 161 36.20 12.08 -57.20
N ASP A 162 35.61 11.37 -56.25
CA ASP A 162 35.36 11.75 -54.85
C ASP A 162 36.64 11.89 -54.01
N ARG A 163 37.78 11.37 -54.50
CA ARG A 163 39.08 11.38 -53.79
C ARG A 163 40.04 12.46 -54.27
N CYS A 164 39.67 13.20 -55.31
CA CYS A 164 40.42 14.37 -55.78
C CYS A 164 39.55 15.60 -55.59
N LEU A 165 39.92 16.47 -54.65
CA LEU A 165 39.10 17.60 -54.21
C LEU A 165 39.83 18.92 -54.48
N SER A 166 39.12 19.92 -55.01
CA SER A 166 39.63 21.28 -55.18
C SER A 166 39.01 22.20 -54.13
N VAL A 167 39.84 23.04 -53.52
CA VAL A 167 39.44 23.93 -52.41
C VAL A 167 40.05 25.30 -52.58
N ILE A 168 39.26 26.34 -52.36
CA ILE A 168 39.74 27.72 -52.35
C ILE A 168 40.25 28.06 -50.95
N ASN A 169 41.47 28.62 -50.86
CA ASN A 169 42.14 28.90 -49.60
C ASN A 169 41.31 29.79 -48.64
N PRO A 170 40.81 29.27 -47.49
CA PRO A 170 39.87 29.99 -46.62
C PRO A 170 40.39 31.32 -46.02
N PRO A 171 41.62 31.43 -45.48
CA PRO A 171 42.13 32.70 -44.92
C PRO A 171 42.30 33.84 -45.94
N LYS A 172 42.19 33.57 -47.25
CA LYS A 172 42.38 34.58 -48.30
C LYS A 172 41.09 34.93 -49.08
N SER A 173 39.95 34.29 -48.79
CA SER A 173 38.72 34.46 -49.58
C SER A 173 37.56 35.05 -48.75
N GLU A 174 37.21 36.32 -49.00
CA GLU A 174 36.00 36.99 -48.46
C GLU A 174 34.69 36.52 -49.16
N VAL A 175 34.77 35.55 -50.07
CA VAL A 175 33.69 35.20 -51.02
C VAL A 175 32.85 34.01 -50.53
N ARG A 176 31.51 34.15 -50.62
CA ARG A 176 30.49 33.15 -50.27
C ARG A 176 30.77 31.74 -50.87
N CYS A 177 31.36 31.67 -52.06
CA CYS A 177 31.69 30.43 -52.78
C CYS A 177 32.82 29.61 -52.12
N GLY A 178 33.87 30.26 -51.59
CA GLY A 178 34.97 29.59 -50.88
C GLY A 178 34.51 28.86 -49.62
N SER A 179 33.52 29.43 -48.92
CA SER A 179 32.89 28.78 -47.75
C SER A 179 32.12 27.50 -48.10
N SER A 180 31.56 27.39 -49.32
CA SER A 180 30.78 26.24 -49.75
C SER A 180 31.66 25.08 -50.19
N ALA A 181 32.76 25.36 -50.91
CA ALA A 181 33.75 24.35 -51.30
C ALA A 181 34.48 23.77 -50.07
N TRP A 182 34.80 24.62 -49.08
CA TRP A 182 35.36 24.17 -47.80
C TRP A 182 34.40 23.23 -47.06
N ARG A 183 33.11 23.60 -46.93
CA ARG A 183 32.10 22.74 -46.31
C ARG A 183 31.93 21.41 -47.05
N ALA A 184 31.99 21.41 -48.38
CA ALA A 184 31.95 20.19 -49.19
C ALA A 184 33.18 19.31 -48.97
N LEU A 185 34.39 19.88 -48.90
CA LEU A 185 35.62 19.15 -48.53
C LEU A 185 35.44 18.47 -47.17
N ILE A 186 35.05 19.24 -46.15
CA ILE A 186 34.91 18.72 -44.78
C ILE A 186 33.89 17.58 -44.74
N THR A 187 32.76 17.72 -45.43
CA THR A 187 31.74 16.66 -45.53
C THR A 187 32.28 15.41 -46.22
N ASN A 188 32.98 15.56 -47.35
CA ASN A 188 33.59 14.44 -48.07
C ASN A 188 34.67 13.74 -47.24
N VAL A 189 35.54 14.51 -46.58
CA VAL A 189 36.58 13.98 -45.69
C VAL A 189 35.97 13.19 -44.54
N ARG A 190 34.91 13.70 -43.89
CA ARG A 190 34.19 12.96 -42.84
C ARG A 190 33.64 11.62 -43.36
N LEU A 191 32.99 11.62 -44.53
CA LEU A 191 32.44 10.41 -45.15
C LEU A 191 33.53 9.39 -45.51
N LEU A 192 34.67 9.87 -46.04
CA LEU A 192 35.79 9.01 -46.40
C LEU A 192 36.47 8.40 -45.17
N ILE A 193 36.64 9.17 -44.09
CA ILE A 193 37.16 8.66 -42.80
C ILE A 193 36.23 7.56 -42.26
N LEU A 194 34.92 7.81 -42.21
CA LEU A 194 33.95 6.82 -41.73
C LEU A 194 33.93 5.56 -42.61
N SER A 195 34.01 5.72 -43.93
CA SER A 195 34.08 4.59 -44.86
C SER A 195 35.36 3.77 -44.69
N ALA A 196 36.49 4.42 -44.37
CA ALA A 196 37.74 3.73 -44.06
C ALA A 196 37.64 2.96 -42.73
N PHE A 197 37.04 3.56 -41.70
CA PHE A 197 36.74 2.88 -40.44
C PHE A 197 35.80 1.68 -40.62
N ASP A 198 34.77 1.79 -41.46
CA ASP A 198 33.87 0.67 -41.76
C ASP A 198 34.63 -0.54 -42.31
N ARG A 199 35.52 -0.33 -43.30
CA ARG A 199 36.35 -1.40 -43.86
C ARG A 199 37.32 -1.97 -42.84
N LEU A 200 37.95 -1.10 -42.04
CA LEU A 200 38.90 -1.51 -41.01
C LEU A 200 38.22 -2.37 -39.94
N PHE A 201 37.07 -1.92 -39.43
CA PHE A 201 36.29 -2.64 -38.43
C PHE A 201 35.72 -3.93 -38.99
N LEU A 202 35.20 -3.96 -40.22
CA LEU A 202 34.71 -5.20 -40.82
C LEU A 202 35.81 -6.27 -40.87
N LYS A 203 36.98 -5.91 -41.42
CA LYS A 203 38.12 -6.84 -41.49
C LYS A 203 38.59 -7.29 -40.11
N TYR A 204 38.58 -6.40 -39.13
CA TYR A 204 39.03 -6.70 -37.77
C TYR A 204 38.01 -7.54 -36.99
N GLU A 205 36.71 -7.26 -37.12
CA GLU A 205 35.60 -8.04 -36.57
C GLU A 205 35.59 -9.46 -37.15
N ASP A 206 35.84 -9.62 -38.45
CA ASP A 206 35.98 -10.94 -39.08
C ASP A 206 37.18 -11.72 -38.51
N ASN A 207 38.30 -11.05 -38.26
CA ASN A 207 39.46 -11.68 -37.60
C ASN A 207 39.15 -12.13 -36.17
N ILE A 208 38.43 -11.30 -35.40
CA ILE A 208 37.96 -11.65 -34.04
C ILE A 208 37.03 -12.86 -34.11
N ARG A 209 36.08 -12.86 -35.05
CA ARG A 209 35.12 -13.95 -35.25
C ARG A 209 35.82 -15.26 -35.59
N ASN A 210 36.74 -15.24 -36.55
CA ASN A 210 37.53 -16.41 -36.92
C ASN A 210 38.31 -16.96 -35.72
N TYR A 211 38.89 -16.09 -34.89
CA TYR A 211 39.58 -16.50 -33.67
C TYR A 211 38.62 -17.02 -32.58
N ARG A 212 37.36 -16.54 -32.53
CA ARG A 212 36.31 -17.05 -31.63
C ARG A 212 35.79 -18.43 -32.04
N GLU A 213 35.74 -18.72 -33.33
CA GLU A 213 35.32 -20.03 -33.86
C GLU A 213 36.34 -21.12 -33.48
N GLN A 214 37.61 -20.75 -33.33
CA GLN A 214 38.71 -21.59 -32.84
C GLN A 214 38.69 -21.81 -31.31
N ARG A 215 37.62 -21.44 -30.58
CA ARG A 215 37.57 -21.52 -29.11
C ARG A 215 37.71 -22.92 -28.52
N ASN A 216 37.44 -23.95 -29.32
CA ASN A 216 37.58 -25.35 -28.92
C ASN A 216 39.02 -25.86 -29.08
N ASP A 217 39.89 -25.08 -29.74
CA ASP A 217 41.27 -25.49 -29.98
C ASP A 217 42.12 -25.37 -28.70
N PRO A 218 42.96 -26.36 -28.36
CA PRO A 218 43.80 -26.32 -27.17
C PRO A 218 44.77 -25.13 -27.10
N SER A 219 45.22 -24.63 -28.26
CA SER A 219 46.09 -23.44 -28.34
C SER A 219 45.37 -22.11 -28.15
N TRP A 220 44.03 -22.14 -28.10
CA TRP A 220 43.23 -20.95 -27.90
C TRP A 220 43.32 -20.45 -26.45
N SER A 221 43.27 -19.13 -26.28
CA SER A 221 43.33 -18.52 -24.96
C SER A 221 42.39 -17.32 -24.89
N PHE A 222 41.54 -17.33 -23.86
CA PHE A 222 40.62 -16.22 -23.61
C PHE A 222 41.37 -14.89 -23.41
N CYS A 223 42.50 -14.85 -22.71
CA CYS A 223 43.29 -13.62 -22.52
C CYS A 223 43.77 -13.01 -23.86
N LYS A 224 44.10 -13.85 -24.85
CA LYS A 224 44.48 -13.38 -26.18
C LYS A 224 43.26 -12.87 -26.95
N TYR A 225 42.13 -13.57 -26.87
CA TYR A 225 40.86 -13.13 -27.45
C TYR A 225 40.38 -11.81 -26.85
N PHE A 226 40.48 -11.69 -25.53
CA PHE A 226 40.18 -10.48 -24.76
C PHE A 226 40.95 -9.27 -25.29
N LEU A 227 42.27 -9.39 -25.48
CA LEU A 227 43.08 -8.28 -26.00
C LEU A 227 42.69 -7.88 -27.43
N TYR A 228 42.28 -8.84 -28.28
CA TYR A 228 41.80 -8.51 -29.62
C TYR A 228 40.49 -7.72 -29.58
N GLN A 229 39.52 -8.19 -28.78
CA GLN A 229 38.22 -7.54 -28.68
C GLN A 229 38.29 -6.20 -27.92
N GLU A 230 39.20 -6.07 -26.96
CA GLU A 230 39.50 -4.82 -26.27
C GLU A 230 40.06 -3.75 -27.22
N GLU A 231 40.95 -4.09 -28.15
CA GLU A 231 41.46 -3.13 -29.14
C GLU A 231 40.35 -2.57 -30.05
N LEU A 232 39.32 -3.38 -30.34
CA LEU A 232 38.12 -2.89 -31.04
C LEU A 232 37.33 -1.92 -30.15
N ALA A 233 37.16 -2.25 -28.87
CA ALA A 233 36.50 -1.36 -27.91
C ALA A 233 37.23 -0.02 -27.79
N PHE A 234 38.57 -0.03 -27.79
CA PHE A 234 39.39 1.19 -27.77
C PHE A 234 39.20 2.05 -29.02
N ALA A 235 39.11 1.44 -30.19
CA ALA A 235 38.85 2.17 -31.42
C ALA A 235 37.43 2.77 -31.45
N LEU A 236 36.43 2.08 -30.88
CA LEU A 236 35.06 2.61 -30.73
C LEU A 236 34.99 3.74 -29.70
N GLU A 237 35.72 3.62 -28.58
CA GLU A 237 35.85 4.66 -27.55
C GLU A 237 36.51 5.93 -28.11
N MET A 238 37.56 5.79 -28.94
CA MET A 238 38.20 6.90 -29.65
C MET A 238 37.23 7.67 -30.57
N LEU A 239 36.23 6.97 -31.14
CA LEU A 239 35.17 7.57 -31.97
C LEU A 239 34.00 8.13 -31.13
N GLY A 240 34.05 8.02 -29.81
CA GLY A 240 32.99 8.45 -28.90
C GLY A 240 31.79 7.49 -28.83
N LEU A 241 31.90 6.29 -29.41
CA LEU A 241 30.85 5.27 -29.41
C LEU A 241 30.90 4.41 -28.15
N HIS A 242 30.75 5.04 -27.00
CA HIS A 242 30.86 4.39 -25.69
C HIS A 242 29.88 3.23 -25.51
N ASP A 243 28.65 3.34 -26.03
CA ASP A 243 27.65 2.26 -25.95
C ASP A 243 28.08 1.02 -26.76
N GLU A 244 28.71 1.19 -27.95
CA GLU A 244 29.20 0.05 -28.74
C GLU A 244 30.46 -0.58 -28.13
N ALA A 245 31.35 0.26 -27.57
CA ALA A 245 32.51 -0.21 -26.82
C ALA A 245 32.07 -1.02 -25.58
N LEU A 246 31.01 -0.59 -24.89
CA LEU A 246 30.46 -1.28 -23.72
C LEU A 246 29.95 -2.68 -24.07
N ILE A 247 29.28 -2.83 -25.23
CA ILE A 247 28.83 -4.14 -25.71
C ILE A 247 30.00 -5.12 -25.86
N GLN A 248 31.16 -4.66 -26.33
CA GLN A 248 32.35 -5.53 -26.45
C GLN A 248 32.80 -6.09 -25.10
N TYR A 249 32.77 -5.28 -24.04
CA TYR A 249 33.11 -5.73 -22.69
C TYR A 249 32.01 -6.62 -22.08
N ASP A 250 30.73 -6.31 -22.32
CA ASP A 250 29.60 -7.14 -21.87
C ASP A 250 29.64 -8.55 -22.53
N GLU A 251 30.00 -8.64 -23.82
CA GLU A 251 30.21 -9.93 -24.50
C GLU A 251 31.38 -10.72 -23.91
N LEU A 252 32.50 -10.04 -23.60
CA LEU A 252 33.66 -10.67 -22.97
C LEU A 252 33.31 -11.22 -21.58
N ASP A 253 32.60 -10.45 -20.78
CA ASP A 253 32.17 -10.85 -19.43
C ASP A 253 31.20 -12.05 -19.46
N ALA A 254 30.24 -12.04 -20.39
CA ALA A 254 29.30 -13.13 -20.61
C ALA A 254 30.01 -14.41 -21.09
N MET A 255 30.91 -14.30 -22.07
CA MET A 255 31.69 -15.44 -22.56
C MET A 255 32.60 -16.03 -21.49
N PHE A 256 33.26 -15.18 -20.70
CA PHE A 256 34.12 -15.65 -19.61
C PHE A 256 33.32 -16.42 -18.56
N THR A 257 32.16 -15.89 -18.17
CA THR A 257 31.22 -16.57 -17.25
C THR A 257 30.76 -17.91 -17.82
N GLN A 258 30.46 -17.98 -19.12
CA GLN A 258 30.06 -19.22 -19.78
C GLN A 258 31.17 -20.28 -19.71
N PHE A 259 32.44 -19.91 -19.92
CA PHE A 259 33.56 -20.84 -19.76
C PHE A 259 33.71 -21.36 -18.32
N ILE A 260 33.48 -20.50 -17.32
CA ILE A 260 33.51 -20.89 -15.91
C ILE A 260 32.39 -21.89 -15.60
N LEU A 261 31.15 -21.62 -16.06
CA LEU A 261 30.03 -22.54 -15.84
C LEU A 261 30.26 -23.90 -16.53
N ASN A 262 30.79 -23.91 -17.75
CA ASN A 262 31.08 -25.14 -18.49
C ASN A 262 32.21 -25.97 -17.86
N SER A 263 33.08 -25.36 -17.06
CA SER A 263 34.18 -26.05 -16.37
C SER A 263 33.71 -27.07 -15.34
N GLN A 264 32.46 -27.00 -14.88
CA GLN A 264 31.87 -27.97 -13.94
C GLN A 264 31.51 -29.31 -14.60
N VAL A 265 31.25 -29.31 -15.91
CA VAL A 265 30.71 -30.49 -16.64
C VAL A 265 31.72 -31.07 -17.63
N GLY A 266 32.70 -30.26 -18.08
CA GLY A 266 33.71 -30.65 -19.06
C GLY A 266 35.14 -30.37 -18.61
N ASN A 267 36.11 -30.69 -19.47
CA ASN A 267 37.51 -30.44 -19.20
C ASN A 267 37.80 -28.93 -19.06
N VAL A 268 38.44 -28.55 -17.95
CA VAL A 268 38.85 -27.17 -17.70
C VAL A 268 39.91 -26.74 -18.73
N PRO A 269 39.69 -25.64 -19.49
CA PRO A 269 40.69 -25.16 -20.44
C PRO A 269 42.00 -24.79 -19.74
N GLN A 270 43.15 -25.12 -20.35
CA GLN A 270 44.48 -24.84 -19.76
C GLN A 270 44.75 -23.36 -19.47
N TRP A 271 44.09 -22.46 -20.19
CA TRP A 271 44.22 -21.02 -19.91
C TRP A 271 43.43 -20.62 -18.65
N LEU A 272 42.37 -21.35 -18.30
CA LEU A 272 41.51 -21.07 -17.15
C LEU A 272 42.15 -21.54 -15.83
N THR A 273 42.93 -22.62 -15.86
CA THR A 273 43.64 -23.13 -14.68
C THR A 273 44.60 -22.10 -14.07
N LYS A 274 45.12 -21.17 -14.87
CA LYS A 274 45.95 -20.06 -14.38
C LYS A 274 45.19 -19.08 -13.47
N PHE A 275 43.87 -19.02 -13.58
CA PHE A 275 43.02 -18.22 -12.69
C PHE A 275 42.63 -18.97 -11.41
N GLN A 276 42.94 -20.26 -11.29
CA GLN A 276 42.63 -21.09 -10.12
C GLN A 276 43.69 -20.99 -9.00
N GLY A 277 44.64 -20.05 -9.09
CA GLY A 277 45.63 -19.83 -8.05
C GLY A 277 44.98 -19.36 -6.73
N ALA A 278 45.59 -19.73 -5.59
CA ALA A 278 45.11 -19.34 -4.27
C ALA A 278 45.03 -17.81 -4.12
N LEU A 279 43.96 -17.33 -3.46
CA LEU A 279 43.72 -15.91 -3.25
C LEU A 279 44.53 -15.39 -2.05
N GLU A 280 45.79 -15.04 -2.28
CA GLU A 280 46.66 -14.48 -1.23
C GLU A 280 46.50 -12.96 -1.06
N ARG A 281 46.22 -12.26 -2.17
CA ARG A 281 46.14 -10.80 -2.24
C ARG A 281 44.91 -10.42 -3.04
N TRP A 282 44.19 -9.42 -2.57
CA TRP A 282 43.02 -8.89 -3.26
C TRP A 282 43.04 -7.37 -3.27
N SER A 283 42.74 -6.84 -4.45
CA SER A 283 42.54 -5.41 -4.68
C SER A 283 41.21 -5.22 -5.38
N ALA A 284 40.44 -4.23 -4.92
CA ALA A 284 39.10 -3.95 -5.42
C ALA A 284 39.08 -2.67 -6.26
N VAL A 285 40.05 -2.44 -7.15
CA VAL A 285 40.07 -1.21 -7.98
C VAL A 285 38.96 -1.29 -9.03
N LEU A 286 37.85 -0.60 -8.78
CA LEU A 286 36.67 -0.60 -9.66
C LEU A 286 36.49 0.67 -10.48
N PHE A 287 37.21 1.74 -10.14
CA PHE A 287 37.15 2.99 -10.89
C PHE A 287 38.55 3.43 -11.28
N MET A 288 38.84 3.39 -12.58
CA MET A 288 40.00 4.05 -13.13
C MET A 288 39.54 4.91 -14.29
N GLU A 289 39.89 6.19 -14.23
CA GLU A 289 39.66 7.11 -15.36
C GLU A 289 40.53 6.70 -16.58
N ASN A 290 41.67 6.06 -16.30
CA ASN A 290 42.64 5.63 -17.30
C ASN A 290 42.85 4.11 -17.22
N ILE A 291 43.35 3.50 -18.29
CA ILE A 291 43.71 2.08 -18.31
C ILE A 291 45.09 1.88 -17.67
N SER A 292 45.19 0.92 -16.74
CA SER A 292 46.47 0.53 -16.15
C SER A 292 47.28 -0.31 -17.14
N ARG A 293 48.47 0.18 -17.54
CA ARG A 293 49.40 -0.60 -18.39
C ARG A 293 49.84 -1.88 -17.70
N LYS A 294 50.08 -1.81 -16.39
CA LYS A 294 50.51 -2.95 -15.55
C LYS A 294 49.48 -4.08 -15.56
N GLN A 295 48.21 -3.77 -15.35
CA GLN A 295 47.14 -4.79 -15.39
C GLN A 295 47.01 -5.39 -16.79
N ARG A 296 47.10 -4.56 -17.84
CA ARG A 296 47.03 -5.04 -19.22
C ARG A 296 48.20 -5.94 -19.61
N GLU A 297 49.42 -5.59 -19.18
CA GLU A 297 50.60 -6.43 -19.34
C GLU A 297 50.46 -7.74 -18.58
N ALA A 298 49.90 -7.71 -17.38
CA ALA A 298 49.62 -8.90 -16.60
C ALA A 298 48.53 -9.79 -17.27
N ILE A 299 47.55 -9.22 -17.99
CA ILE A 299 46.57 -10.00 -18.78
C ILE A 299 47.30 -10.69 -19.94
N LYS A 300 48.23 -9.99 -20.58
CA LYS A 300 49.07 -10.52 -21.66
C LYS A 300 50.00 -11.64 -21.17
N SER A 301 50.60 -11.50 -19.99
CA SER A 301 51.46 -12.53 -19.37
C SER A 301 50.67 -13.65 -18.68
N ARG A 302 49.35 -13.48 -18.50
CA ARG A 302 48.41 -14.40 -17.81
C ARG A 302 48.76 -14.62 -16.34
N GLN A 303 48.98 -13.51 -15.62
CA GLN A 303 49.40 -13.50 -14.22
C GLN A 303 48.36 -12.87 -13.26
N LEU A 304 47.17 -12.47 -13.75
CA LEU A 304 46.12 -11.91 -12.88
C LEU A 304 45.38 -13.01 -12.14
N SER A 305 45.00 -12.69 -10.91
CA SER A 305 43.95 -13.43 -10.20
C SER A 305 42.58 -13.25 -10.88
N LEU A 306 41.65 -14.16 -10.59
CA LEU A 306 40.27 -14.07 -11.07
C LEU A 306 39.59 -12.74 -10.69
N LEU A 307 39.76 -12.32 -9.43
CA LEU A 307 39.14 -11.10 -8.92
C LEU A 307 39.73 -9.85 -9.56
N GLU A 308 41.05 -9.78 -9.77
CA GLU A 308 41.68 -8.65 -10.47
C GLU A 308 41.20 -8.54 -11.91
N PHE A 309 41.05 -9.66 -12.61
CA PHE A 309 40.53 -9.68 -13.97
C PHE A 309 39.07 -9.21 -14.03
N ARG A 310 38.21 -9.71 -13.12
CA ARG A 310 36.82 -9.28 -12.97
C ARG A 310 36.72 -7.79 -12.62
N CYS A 311 37.55 -7.29 -11.70
CA CYS A 311 37.64 -5.87 -11.36
C CYS A 311 38.08 -5.03 -12.57
N TYR A 312 39.07 -5.48 -13.36
CA TYR A 312 39.51 -4.79 -14.57
C TYR A 312 38.35 -4.65 -15.58
N LEU A 313 37.67 -5.75 -15.87
CA LEU A 313 36.48 -5.77 -16.75
C LEU A 313 35.42 -4.77 -16.30
N PHE A 314 35.00 -4.87 -15.03
CA PHE A 314 33.98 -4.00 -14.48
C PHE A 314 34.43 -2.53 -14.45
N SER A 315 35.72 -2.27 -14.20
CA SER A 315 36.26 -0.91 -14.22
C SER A 315 36.19 -0.26 -15.61
N ARG A 316 36.39 -1.05 -16.69
CA ARG A 316 36.23 -0.57 -18.06
C ARG A 316 34.77 -0.31 -18.40
N GLN A 317 33.87 -1.22 -18.01
CA GLN A 317 32.42 -1.00 -18.16
C GLN A 317 31.98 0.27 -17.42
N ALA A 318 32.43 0.47 -16.18
CA ALA A 318 32.11 1.64 -15.37
C ALA A 318 32.66 2.93 -16.01
N SER A 319 33.91 2.93 -16.48
CA SER A 319 34.52 4.08 -17.18
C SER A 319 33.72 4.48 -18.43
N LEU A 320 33.32 3.50 -19.26
CA LEU A 320 32.51 3.74 -20.46
C LEU A 320 31.09 4.24 -20.12
N LEU A 321 30.45 3.70 -19.09
CA LEU A 321 29.14 4.16 -18.62
C LEU A 321 29.19 5.60 -18.10
N MET A 322 30.26 5.96 -17.39
CA MET A 322 30.50 7.33 -16.95
C MET A 322 30.72 8.28 -18.13
N ALA A 323 31.52 7.86 -19.14
CA ALA A 323 31.73 8.61 -20.37
C ALA A 323 30.43 8.77 -21.20
N ALA A 324 29.55 7.76 -21.18
CA ALA A 324 28.21 7.80 -21.76
C ALA A 324 27.19 8.63 -20.95
N SER A 325 27.61 9.27 -19.84
CA SER A 325 26.74 10.03 -18.92
C SER A 325 25.63 9.20 -18.26
N LYS A 326 25.88 7.91 -18.00
CA LYS A 326 24.93 6.95 -17.38
C LYS A 326 25.47 6.35 -16.07
N PRO A 327 25.72 7.15 -15.01
CA PRO A 327 26.32 6.66 -13.76
C PRO A 327 25.47 5.63 -12.99
N TRP A 328 24.13 5.72 -13.07
CA TRP A 328 23.23 4.83 -12.31
C TRP A 328 23.33 3.37 -12.74
N HIS A 329 23.60 3.10 -14.02
CA HIS A 329 23.82 1.75 -14.54
C HIS A 329 25.06 1.09 -13.92
N VAL A 330 26.04 1.85 -13.44
CA VAL A 330 27.20 1.31 -12.72
C VAL A 330 26.75 0.69 -11.39
N ALA A 331 25.95 1.43 -10.62
CA ALA A 331 25.41 0.95 -9.35
C ALA A 331 24.41 -0.21 -9.54
N GLU A 332 23.61 -0.17 -10.60
CA GLU A 332 22.69 -1.25 -10.96
C GLU A 332 23.43 -2.56 -11.25
N ARG A 333 24.46 -2.51 -12.10
CA ARG A 333 25.25 -3.69 -12.50
C ARG A 333 26.18 -4.20 -11.39
N ALA A 334 26.59 -3.33 -10.46
CA ALA A 334 27.54 -3.65 -9.40
C ALA A 334 27.10 -4.84 -8.53
N LEU A 335 25.83 -4.89 -8.10
CA LEU A 335 25.37 -5.96 -7.22
C LEU A 335 25.46 -7.34 -7.91
N MET A 336 25.07 -7.38 -9.19
CA MET A 336 25.17 -8.59 -10.01
C MET A 336 26.63 -9.00 -10.23
N PHE A 337 27.51 -8.05 -10.54
CA PHE A 337 28.95 -8.26 -10.66
C PHE A 337 29.55 -8.90 -9.39
N LEU A 338 29.19 -8.37 -8.21
CA LEU A 338 29.69 -8.88 -6.94
C LEU A 338 29.21 -10.30 -6.66
N HIS A 339 27.91 -10.56 -6.87
CA HIS A 339 27.36 -11.90 -6.69
C HIS A 339 27.95 -12.90 -7.68
N GLN A 340 28.13 -12.51 -8.94
CA GLN A 340 28.74 -13.35 -9.96
C GLN A 340 30.19 -13.70 -9.62
N SER A 341 31.00 -12.71 -9.26
CA SER A 341 32.42 -12.94 -8.90
C SER A 341 32.57 -13.85 -7.68
N VAL A 342 31.69 -13.70 -6.68
CA VAL A 342 31.65 -14.61 -5.51
C VAL A 342 31.20 -16.01 -5.91
N SER A 343 30.28 -16.14 -6.86
CA SER A 343 29.86 -17.44 -7.40
C SER A 343 31.00 -18.10 -8.18
N ASP A 344 31.72 -17.34 -9.01
CA ASP A 344 32.81 -17.86 -9.84
C ASP A 344 33.94 -18.44 -8.99
N LEU A 345 34.31 -17.77 -7.88
CA LEU A 345 35.29 -18.29 -6.92
C LEU A 345 34.90 -19.66 -6.37
N LYS A 346 33.60 -19.85 -6.07
CA LYS A 346 33.06 -21.12 -5.58
C LYS A 346 33.03 -22.18 -6.68
N THR A 347 32.62 -21.79 -7.89
CA THR A 347 32.54 -22.68 -9.05
C THR A 347 33.91 -23.23 -9.45
N LEU A 348 34.96 -22.41 -9.35
CA LEU A 348 36.34 -22.80 -9.68
C LEU A 348 37.11 -23.41 -8.49
N GLU A 349 36.45 -23.55 -7.33
CA GLU A 349 37.02 -24.10 -6.09
C GLU A 349 38.33 -23.42 -5.65
N ILE A 350 38.40 -22.09 -5.80
CA ILE A 350 39.62 -21.33 -5.49
C ILE A 350 39.84 -21.27 -3.98
N GLU A 351 41.02 -21.68 -3.53
CA GLU A 351 41.43 -21.56 -2.13
C GLU A 351 41.47 -20.09 -1.70
N CYS A 352 40.63 -19.74 -0.72
CA CYS A 352 40.46 -18.39 -0.23
C CYS A 352 40.58 -18.37 1.31
N PRO A 353 41.39 -17.48 1.92
CA PRO A 353 41.38 -17.29 3.37
C PRO A 353 39.97 -16.94 3.87
N GLN A 354 39.56 -17.47 5.02
CA GLN A 354 38.24 -17.19 5.58
C GLN A 354 38.03 -15.69 5.78
N GLY A 355 36.94 -15.14 5.24
CA GLY A 355 36.63 -13.70 5.30
C GLY A 355 37.23 -12.85 4.17
N SER A 356 38.21 -13.35 3.38
CA SER A 356 38.85 -12.58 2.30
C SER A 356 37.84 -12.05 1.27
N VAL A 357 36.92 -12.90 0.84
CA VAL A 357 35.84 -12.56 -0.10
C VAL A 357 34.92 -11.47 0.46
N ALA A 358 34.61 -11.51 1.76
CA ALA A 358 33.79 -10.48 2.41
C ALA A 358 34.53 -9.13 2.46
N CYS A 359 35.85 -9.13 2.73
CA CYS A 359 36.68 -7.92 2.65
C CYS A 359 36.72 -7.36 1.22
N TRP A 360 36.92 -8.19 0.21
CA TRP A 360 36.92 -7.75 -1.19
C TRP A 360 35.59 -7.12 -1.61
N VAL A 361 34.46 -7.74 -1.24
CA VAL A 361 33.12 -7.18 -1.49
C VAL A 361 32.94 -5.82 -0.82
N LEU A 362 33.37 -5.67 0.43
CA LEU A 362 33.27 -4.40 1.16
C LEU A 362 34.09 -3.29 0.49
N GLN A 363 35.32 -3.60 0.06
CA GLN A 363 36.16 -2.65 -0.66
C GLN A 363 35.51 -2.23 -2.00
N CYS A 364 34.94 -3.18 -2.73
CA CYS A 364 34.22 -2.90 -3.98
C CYS A 364 33.03 -1.94 -3.74
N CYS A 365 32.15 -2.28 -2.79
CA CYS A 365 30.99 -1.46 -2.45
C CYS A 365 31.41 -0.04 -2.03
N ALA A 366 32.47 0.09 -1.23
CA ALA A 366 32.99 1.39 -0.80
C ALA A 366 33.44 2.25 -2.00
N GLN A 367 34.15 1.66 -2.97
CA GLN A 367 34.57 2.39 -4.17
C GLN A 367 33.39 2.82 -5.04
N ILE A 368 32.38 1.97 -5.23
CA ILE A 368 31.17 2.35 -5.99
C ILE A 368 30.44 3.52 -5.32
N LEU A 369 30.39 3.55 -3.99
CA LEU A 369 29.81 4.67 -3.25
C LEU A 369 30.64 5.96 -3.39
N VAL A 370 31.96 5.87 -3.56
CA VAL A 370 32.81 7.03 -3.88
C VAL A 370 32.51 7.55 -5.29
N ILE A 371 32.37 6.66 -6.29
CA ILE A 371 31.97 7.04 -7.65
C ILE A 371 30.64 7.81 -7.60
N TYR A 372 29.67 7.31 -6.84
CA TYR A 372 28.39 8.00 -6.63
C TYR A 372 28.55 9.40 -6.05
N LYS A 373 29.39 9.59 -5.02
CA LYS A 373 29.67 10.91 -4.43
C LYS A 373 30.31 11.90 -5.43
N SER A 374 30.92 11.41 -6.51
CA SER A 374 31.51 12.27 -7.55
C SER A 374 30.47 12.84 -8.55
N VAL A 375 29.26 12.28 -8.60
CA VAL A 375 28.19 12.71 -9.51
C VAL A 375 27.56 14.00 -9.00
N LYS A 376 27.75 15.11 -9.74
CA LYS A 376 27.30 16.45 -9.35
C LYS A 376 25.85 16.80 -9.72
N LYS A 377 25.21 16.01 -10.60
CA LYS A 377 23.87 16.32 -11.14
C LYS A 377 22.76 15.75 -10.22
N PRO A 378 21.81 16.56 -9.74
CA PRO A 378 20.79 16.12 -8.78
C PRO A 378 19.77 15.14 -9.38
N GLU A 379 19.40 15.29 -10.65
CA GLU A 379 18.46 14.38 -11.33
C GLU A 379 18.98 12.93 -11.39
N LEU A 380 20.29 12.78 -11.63
CA LEU A 380 20.95 11.47 -11.66
C LEU A 380 21.14 10.88 -10.28
N LEU A 381 21.07 11.70 -9.23
CA LEU A 381 21.32 11.30 -7.86
C LEU A 381 20.17 10.44 -7.31
N GLU A 382 18.92 10.75 -7.67
CA GLU A 382 17.75 9.95 -7.26
C GLU A 382 17.74 8.55 -7.90
N GLU A 383 18.09 8.44 -9.19
CA GLU A 383 18.19 7.13 -9.86
C GLU A 383 19.36 6.32 -9.29
N CYS A 384 20.50 6.95 -9.04
CA CYS A 384 21.63 6.29 -8.41
C CYS A 384 21.34 5.87 -6.95
N SER A 385 20.57 6.66 -6.20
CA SER A 385 20.23 6.32 -4.81
C SER A 385 19.39 5.04 -4.72
N HIS A 386 18.56 4.76 -5.72
CA HIS A 386 17.81 3.51 -5.81
C HIS A 386 18.73 2.28 -5.82
N HIS A 387 19.79 2.32 -6.63
CA HIS A 387 20.71 1.19 -6.83
C HIS A 387 21.85 1.11 -5.79
N THR A 388 22.14 2.19 -5.06
CA THR A 388 23.15 2.16 -3.97
C THR A 388 22.62 1.54 -2.67
N ALA A 389 21.31 1.59 -2.41
CA ALA A 389 20.74 1.04 -1.17
C ALA A 389 20.95 -0.50 -1.01
N PRO A 390 20.75 -1.33 -2.06
CA PRO A 390 21.11 -2.75 -2.02
C PRO A 390 22.60 -3.01 -1.76
N LEU A 391 23.48 -2.18 -2.31
CA LEU A 391 24.93 -2.30 -2.08
C LEU A 391 25.28 -2.01 -0.62
N LEU A 392 24.68 -0.99 -0.01
CA LEU A 392 24.82 -0.69 1.41
C LEU A 392 24.34 -1.86 2.29
N TYR A 393 23.18 -2.44 1.97
CA TYR A 393 22.69 -3.61 2.69
C TYR A 393 23.63 -4.82 2.54
N TYR A 394 24.17 -5.05 1.34
CA TYR A 394 25.10 -6.15 1.10
C TYR A 394 26.40 -5.96 1.87
N SER A 395 26.93 -4.73 1.91
CA SER A 395 28.05 -4.35 2.77
C SER A 395 27.75 -4.61 4.24
N LEU A 396 26.58 -4.20 4.73
CA LEU A 396 26.18 -4.44 6.13
C LEU A 396 26.21 -5.94 6.47
N LYS A 397 25.65 -6.77 5.58
CA LYS A 397 25.62 -8.23 5.77
C LYS A 397 27.04 -8.83 5.79
N LYS A 398 27.93 -8.39 4.90
CA LYS A 398 29.32 -8.86 4.84
C LYS A 398 30.17 -8.36 6.00
N LEU A 399 29.91 -7.16 6.48
CA LEU A 399 30.56 -6.64 7.68
C LEU A 399 30.12 -7.42 8.92
N PHE A 400 28.84 -7.79 9.03
CA PHE A 400 28.37 -8.66 10.12
C PHE A 400 29.03 -10.04 10.11
N GLU A 401 29.12 -10.68 8.93
CA GLU A 401 29.81 -11.97 8.74
C GLU A 401 31.29 -11.90 9.17
N LEU A 402 32.00 -10.81 8.83
CA LEU A 402 33.36 -10.57 9.31
C LEU A 402 33.42 -10.33 10.82
N GLY A 403 32.41 -9.67 11.39
CA GLY A 403 32.29 -9.47 12.84
C GLY A 403 32.17 -10.79 13.60
N GLU A 404 31.41 -11.75 13.07
CA GLU A 404 31.29 -13.12 13.61
C GLU A 404 32.62 -13.86 13.53
N LEU A 405 33.28 -13.84 12.36
CA LEU A 405 34.53 -14.53 12.12
C LEU A 405 35.68 -13.98 13.00
N CYS A 406 35.78 -12.66 13.13
CA CYS A 406 36.86 -12.00 13.87
C CYS A 406 36.58 -11.79 15.36
N GLY A 407 35.42 -12.24 15.87
CA GLY A 407 35.03 -12.06 17.28
C GLY A 407 34.89 -10.59 17.70
N LEU A 408 34.49 -9.72 16.76
CA LEU A 408 34.38 -8.26 16.95
C LEU A 408 32.99 -7.80 17.37
N LEU A 409 32.01 -8.71 17.38
CA LEU A 409 30.64 -8.39 17.75
C LEU A 409 30.52 -7.99 19.23
N PRO A 410 29.49 -7.21 19.58
CA PRO A 410 29.27 -6.83 20.97
C PRO A 410 29.13 -8.05 21.89
N GLY A 411 29.92 -8.10 22.97
CA GLY A 411 29.87 -9.17 23.97
C GLY A 411 30.77 -10.38 23.69
N SER A 412 31.50 -10.42 22.56
CA SER A 412 32.53 -11.45 22.33
C SER A 412 33.92 -11.00 22.79
N VAL A 413 34.70 -11.96 23.29
CA VAL A 413 36.14 -11.78 23.58
C VAL A 413 36.93 -12.39 22.44
N GLN A 414 37.85 -11.63 21.86
CA GLN A 414 38.68 -12.11 20.75
C GLN A 414 39.63 -13.22 21.22
N THR A 415 39.57 -14.35 20.53
CA THR A 415 40.54 -15.44 20.71
C THR A 415 41.82 -15.18 19.91
N THR A 416 42.91 -15.87 20.26
CA THR A 416 44.19 -15.78 19.55
C THR A 416 44.08 -16.16 18.07
N GLU A 417 43.24 -17.14 17.73
CA GLU A 417 42.96 -17.56 16.35
C GLU A 417 42.22 -16.46 15.55
N GLN A 418 41.29 -15.75 16.19
CA GLN A 418 40.57 -14.63 15.57
C GLN A 418 41.49 -13.43 15.31
N LEU A 419 42.44 -13.15 16.21
CA LEU A 419 43.45 -12.12 15.99
C LEU A 419 44.37 -12.45 14.81
N HIS A 420 44.80 -13.72 14.69
CA HIS A 420 45.57 -14.18 13.53
C HIS A 420 44.75 -14.03 12.23
N THR A 421 43.46 -14.36 12.27
CA THR A 421 42.55 -14.18 11.13
C THR A 421 42.47 -12.71 10.70
N VAL A 422 42.34 -11.77 11.64
CA VAL A 422 42.37 -10.33 11.37
C VAL A 422 43.69 -9.91 10.73
N GLN A 423 44.83 -10.42 11.21
CA GLN A 423 46.14 -10.11 10.63
C GLN A 423 46.26 -10.60 9.18
N VAL A 424 45.84 -11.84 8.91
CA VAL A 424 45.82 -12.40 7.54
C VAL A 424 44.97 -11.54 6.62
N LEU A 425 43.75 -11.17 7.04
CA LEU A 425 42.86 -10.31 6.25
C LEU A 425 43.46 -8.92 6.01
N CYS A 426 44.04 -8.30 7.03
CA CYS A 426 44.69 -7.00 6.92
C CYS A 426 45.92 -7.02 5.98
N SER A 427 46.64 -8.15 5.93
CA SER A 427 47.81 -8.34 5.07
C SER A 427 47.44 -8.58 3.60
N GLY A 428 46.35 -9.29 3.33
CA GLY A 428 45.88 -9.59 1.97
C GLY A 428 45.18 -8.41 1.29
N MET A 429 44.62 -7.47 2.06
CA MET A 429 43.99 -6.25 1.55
C MET A 429 45.01 -5.25 0.98
N GLN A 430 45.01 -5.10 -0.35
CA GLN A 430 45.84 -4.13 -1.06
C GLN A 430 45.06 -2.85 -1.40
N SER A 431 45.68 -1.69 -1.13
CA SER A 431 45.22 -0.40 -1.65
C SER A 431 45.62 -0.27 -3.12
N GLY A 432 44.68 0.04 -4.00
CA GLY A 432 45.01 0.41 -5.38
C GLY A 432 45.94 1.63 -5.37
N HIS A 433 47.11 1.52 -6.03
CA HIS A 433 48.17 2.53 -5.98
C HIS A 433 47.76 3.92 -6.51
N ASP A 434 46.66 4.02 -7.27
CA ASP A 434 46.35 5.20 -8.08
C ASP A 434 45.14 6.02 -7.59
N LEU A 435 44.40 5.59 -6.56
CA LEU A 435 43.23 6.31 -6.04
C LEU A 435 43.30 6.55 -4.52
N SER A 436 43.30 7.82 -4.11
CA SER A 436 43.25 8.25 -2.71
C SER A 436 42.06 7.65 -1.96
N ALA A 437 40.89 7.61 -2.61
CA ALA A 437 39.67 7.07 -2.02
C ALA A 437 39.67 5.54 -1.87
N ALA A 438 40.32 4.81 -2.79
CA ALA A 438 40.52 3.37 -2.63
C ALA A 438 41.41 3.09 -1.42
N THR A 439 42.48 3.88 -1.27
CA THR A 439 43.41 3.80 -0.13
C THR A 439 42.70 4.11 1.19
N GLU A 440 41.85 5.14 1.21
CA GLU A 440 41.04 5.51 2.38
C GLU A 440 40.07 4.39 2.78
N SER A 441 39.37 3.78 1.81
CA SER A 441 38.44 2.67 2.08
C SER A 441 39.13 1.45 2.71
N VAL A 442 40.34 1.11 2.25
CA VAL A 442 41.14 0.02 2.82
C VAL A 442 41.60 0.39 4.24
N ALA A 443 42.00 1.64 4.45
CA ALA A 443 42.38 2.12 5.78
C ALA A 443 41.19 2.05 6.76
N THR A 444 40.00 2.49 6.35
CA THR A 444 38.77 2.41 7.16
C THR A 444 38.42 0.96 7.52
N LEU A 445 38.53 0.02 6.58
CA LEU A 445 38.27 -1.40 6.88
C LEU A 445 39.31 -1.98 7.85
N LYS A 446 40.59 -1.64 7.68
CA LYS A 446 41.65 -2.07 8.61
C LYS A 446 41.44 -1.52 10.03
N THR A 447 41.02 -0.26 10.17
CA THR A 447 40.69 0.31 11.50
C THR A 447 39.40 -0.26 12.07
N THR A 448 38.43 -0.62 11.23
CA THR A 448 37.19 -1.28 11.66
C THR A 448 37.46 -2.67 12.24
N LEU A 449 38.40 -3.42 11.66
CA LEU A 449 38.74 -4.77 12.11
C LEU A 449 39.69 -4.81 13.32
N SER A 450 40.29 -3.68 13.72
CA SER A 450 41.27 -3.66 14.80
C SER A 450 40.66 -3.64 16.21
N SER A 451 39.42 -3.18 16.36
CA SER A 451 38.77 -3.02 17.67
C SER A 451 37.26 -3.23 17.57
N SER A 452 36.66 -3.88 18.56
CA SER A 452 35.20 -4.09 18.64
C SER A 452 34.42 -2.76 18.71
N GLU A 453 35.00 -1.71 19.32
CA GLU A 453 34.37 -0.40 19.41
C GLU A 453 34.29 0.28 18.03
N HIS A 454 35.39 0.24 17.28
CA HIS A 454 35.45 0.78 15.92
C HIS A 454 34.55 0.00 14.97
N PHE A 455 34.52 -1.33 15.10
CA PHE A 455 33.59 -2.20 14.39
C PHE A 455 32.13 -1.80 14.64
N SER A 456 31.75 -1.69 15.92
CA SER A 456 30.38 -1.36 16.32
C SER A 456 29.94 0.00 15.80
N LYS A 457 30.82 1.00 15.87
CA LYS A 457 30.56 2.35 15.33
C LYS A 457 30.34 2.31 13.82
N HIS A 458 31.28 1.73 13.07
CA HIS A 458 31.20 1.68 11.61
C HIS A 458 29.98 0.88 11.13
N TYR A 459 29.65 -0.22 11.81
CA TYR A 459 28.47 -1.04 11.51
C TYR A 459 27.17 -0.25 11.69
N LEU A 460 27.04 0.51 12.79
CA LEU A 460 25.86 1.34 13.06
C LEU A 460 25.76 2.51 12.08
N ASP A 461 26.85 3.20 11.77
CA ASP A 461 26.89 4.29 10.79
C ASP A 461 26.45 3.81 9.40
N LEU A 462 26.94 2.63 8.98
CA LEU A 462 26.56 2.01 7.71
C LEU A 462 25.09 1.59 7.69
N ALA A 463 24.57 1.05 8.78
CA ALA A 463 23.16 0.67 8.91
C ALA A 463 22.23 1.91 8.87
N GLU A 464 22.61 3.01 9.52
CA GLU A 464 21.88 4.27 9.47
C GLU A 464 21.87 4.85 8.05
N LEU A 465 23.01 4.83 7.36
CA LEU A 465 23.10 5.24 5.96
C LEU A 465 22.23 4.36 5.05
N ALA A 466 22.20 3.04 5.27
CA ALA A 466 21.33 2.13 4.52
C ALA A 466 19.84 2.42 4.76
N ILE A 467 19.42 2.61 6.02
CA ILE A 467 18.04 2.94 6.38
C ILE A 467 17.61 4.28 5.79
N SER A 468 18.44 5.31 5.92
CA SER A 468 18.14 6.65 5.40
C SER A 468 18.00 6.63 3.87
N THR A 469 18.89 5.92 3.18
CA THR A 469 18.83 5.75 1.71
C THR A 469 17.55 5.02 1.28
N TYR A 470 17.19 3.90 1.93
CA TYR A 470 15.94 3.19 1.63
C TYR A 470 14.69 4.04 1.94
N LYS A 471 14.71 4.84 3.01
CA LYS A 471 13.61 5.75 3.36
C LYS A 471 13.46 6.86 2.33
N HIS A 472 14.58 7.46 1.88
CA HIS A 472 14.59 8.46 0.82
C HIS A 472 13.97 7.94 -0.48
N ASN A 473 14.30 6.70 -0.85
CA ASN A 473 13.74 6.02 -2.03
C ASN A 473 12.30 5.50 -1.84
N LYS A 474 11.62 5.83 -0.72
CA LYS A 474 10.27 5.35 -0.36
C LYS A 474 10.15 3.82 -0.21
N LEU A 475 11.27 3.12 -0.07
CA LEU A 475 11.35 1.67 0.13
C LEU A 475 11.32 1.31 1.63
N MET A 476 10.24 1.69 2.31
CA MET A 476 10.07 1.49 3.76
C MET A 476 10.13 0.02 4.18
N ARG A 477 9.73 -0.89 3.29
CA ARG A 477 9.83 -2.34 3.48
C ARG A 477 11.28 -2.75 3.70
N CYS A 478 12.16 -2.42 2.75
CA CYS A 478 13.57 -2.82 2.79
C CYS A 478 14.30 -2.21 4.00
N ALA A 479 14.00 -0.93 4.31
CA ALA A 479 14.59 -0.26 5.47
C ALA A 479 14.34 -1.03 6.79
N HIS A 480 13.10 -1.41 7.08
CA HIS A 480 12.77 -2.02 8.36
C HIS A 480 12.89 -3.55 8.36
N SER A 481 12.50 -4.22 7.27
CA SER A 481 12.54 -5.69 7.20
C SER A 481 13.94 -6.25 6.91
N LEU A 482 14.76 -5.58 6.09
CA LEU A 482 16.11 -6.07 5.80
C LEU A 482 17.12 -5.51 6.79
N VAL A 483 17.26 -4.19 6.85
CA VAL A 483 18.26 -3.54 7.72
C VAL A 483 17.83 -3.59 9.19
N GLY A 484 16.56 -3.30 9.48
CA GLY A 484 16.03 -3.34 10.86
C GLY A 484 16.15 -4.72 11.53
N LEU A 485 15.91 -5.82 10.79
CA LEU A 485 16.11 -7.17 11.35
C LEU A 485 17.59 -7.49 11.58
N GLN A 486 18.51 -7.02 10.72
CA GLN A 486 19.95 -7.17 10.96
C GLN A 486 20.41 -6.36 12.18
N LEU A 487 19.89 -5.16 12.38
CA LEU A 487 20.12 -4.38 13.60
C LEU A 487 19.55 -5.06 14.83
N ALA A 488 18.37 -5.68 14.74
CA ALA A 488 17.80 -6.45 15.84
C ALA A 488 18.70 -7.62 16.26
N LYS A 489 19.36 -8.30 15.31
CA LYS A 489 20.37 -9.32 15.60
C LYS A 489 21.59 -8.72 16.30
N PHE A 490 22.10 -7.60 15.81
CA PHE A 490 23.23 -6.91 16.45
C PHE A 490 22.93 -6.50 17.90
N TYR A 491 21.78 -5.86 18.15
CA TYR A 491 21.37 -5.48 19.52
C TYR A 491 21.03 -6.67 20.42
N THR A 492 20.75 -7.86 19.85
CA THR A 492 20.65 -9.09 20.64
C THR A 492 21.97 -9.41 21.32
N LEU A 493 23.08 -9.24 20.60
CA LEU A 493 24.43 -9.48 21.08
C LEU A 493 24.90 -8.36 22.03
N SER A 494 24.54 -7.10 21.74
CA SER A 494 24.85 -5.98 22.64
C SER A 494 24.09 -6.02 23.98
N GLY A 495 23.07 -6.87 24.11
CA GLY A 495 22.21 -6.93 25.30
C GLY A 495 21.16 -5.81 25.39
N ASP A 496 21.11 -4.87 24.45
CA ASP A 496 20.13 -3.77 24.42
C ASP A 496 18.77 -4.27 23.92
N THR A 497 17.98 -4.82 24.85
CA THR A 497 16.65 -5.35 24.55
C THR A 497 15.66 -4.28 24.10
N THR A 498 15.85 -3.02 24.49
CA THR A 498 14.93 -1.93 24.17
C THR A 498 14.98 -1.57 22.69
N LYS A 499 16.17 -1.28 22.16
CA LYS A 499 16.37 -0.96 20.73
C LYS A 499 16.01 -2.14 19.85
N ARG A 500 16.40 -3.35 20.26
CA ARG A 500 16.01 -4.59 19.57
C ARG A 500 14.49 -4.68 19.39
N THR A 501 13.73 -4.43 20.46
CA THR A 501 12.26 -4.48 20.43
C THR A 501 11.68 -3.43 19.47
N MET A 502 12.24 -2.21 19.46
CA MET A 502 11.79 -1.16 18.54
C MET A 502 11.89 -1.59 17.06
N PHE A 503 13.02 -2.17 16.65
CA PHE A 503 13.21 -2.64 15.27
C PHE A 503 12.28 -3.82 14.92
N LEU A 504 12.13 -4.79 15.84
CA LEU A 504 11.23 -5.94 15.63
C LEU A 504 9.75 -5.51 15.52
N VAL A 505 9.29 -4.58 16.36
CA VAL A 505 7.91 -4.05 16.28
C VAL A 505 7.67 -3.30 14.96
N GLN A 506 8.66 -2.57 14.45
CA GLN A 506 8.55 -1.90 13.15
C GLN A 506 8.46 -2.91 12.00
N ALA A 507 9.25 -3.98 12.04
CA ALA A 507 9.18 -5.06 11.06
C ALA A 507 7.84 -5.82 11.12
N LEU A 508 7.36 -6.14 12.33
CA LEU A 508 6.09 -6.83 12.54
C LEU A 508 4.92 -6.08 11.91
N LYS A 509 4.83 -4.76 12.10
CA LYS A 509 3.78 -3.91 11.51
C LYS A 509 3.71 -4.02 9.99
N LEU A 510 4.86 -4.17 9.33
CA LEU A 510 4.92 -4.32 7.87
C LEU A 510 4.53 -5.74 7.44
N PHE A 511 4.98 -6.76 8.17
CA PHE A 511 4.57 -8.14 7.91
C PHE A 511 3.07 -8.37 8.12
N GLU A 512 2.46 -7.71 9.12
CA GLU A 512 1.01 -7.70 9.35
C GLU A 512 0.24 -6.98 8.23
N GLN A 513 0.78 -5.89 7.68
CA GLN A 513 0.18 -5.19 6.54
C GLN A 513 0.18 -6.06 5.27
N ASP A 514 1.27 -6.79 5.04
CA ASP A 514 1.46 -7.66 3.87
C ASP A 514 0.90 -9.08 4.05
N ASN A 515 0.37 -9.43 5.23
CA ASN A 515 -0.08 -10.78 5.61
C ASN A 515 0.98 -11.89 5.46
N TRP A 516 2.25 -11.59 5.78
CA TRP A 516 3.36 -12.55 5.74
C TRP A 516 3.41 -13.45 6.98
N LYS A 517 2.48 -14.42 7.05
CA LYS A 517 2.19 -15.20 8.27
C LYS A 517 3.42 -15.86 8.94
N LEU A 518 4.29 -16.51 8.16
CA LEU A 518 5.50 -17.16 8.71
C LEU A 518 6.46 -16.16 9.37
N LEU A 519 6.65 -14.99 8.76
CA LEU A 519 7.55 -13.95 9.27
C LEU A 519 6.94 -13.21 10.47
N ILE A 520 5.62 -13.06 10.51
CA ILE A 520 4.89 -12.57 11.70
C ILE A 520 5.19 -13.50 12.89
N VAL A 521 4.99 -14.80 12.72
CA VAL A 521 5.26 -15.81 13.76
C VAL A 521 6.73 -15.77 14.21
N GLN A 522 7.67 -15.80 13.27
CA GLN A 522 9.10 -15.77 13.60
C GLN A 522 9.49 -14.50 14.36
N THR A 523 8.95 -13.35 13.97
CA THR A 523 9.20 -12.06 14.64
C THR A 523 8.58 -12.04 16.03
N ASN A 524 7.36 -12.58 16.19
CA ASN A 524 6.67 -12.69 17.47
C ASN A 524 7.40 -13.60 18.46
N LEU A 525 7.98 -14.72 18.01
CA LEU A 525 8.80 -15.60 18.86
C LEU A 525 10.01 -14.86 19.45
N GLU A 526 10.65 -14.00 18.66
CA GLU A 526 11.75 -13.17 19.15
C GLU A 526 11.28 -12.01 20.04
N LEU A 527 10.12 -11.41 19.74
CA LEU A 527 9.52 -10.35 20.54
C LEU A 527 9.08 -10.83 21.93
N VAL A 528 8.52 -12.03 22.06
CA VAL A 528 8.15 -12.61 23.37
C VAL A 528 9.36 -12.68 24.30
N LYS A 529 10.51 -13.14 23.79
CA LYS A 529 11.77 -13.18 24.55
C LYS A 529 12.20 -11.78 25.00
N CYS A 530 12.04 -10.77 24.14
CA CYS A 530 12.36 -9.38 24.46
C CYS A 530 11.42 -8.79 25.51
N PHE A 531 10.10 -8.94 25.35
CA PHE A 531 9.12 -8.41 26.29
C PHE A 531 9.25 -9.05 27.68
N LYS A 532 9.58 -10.34 27.75
CA LYS A 532 9.89 -11.02 29.01
C LYS A 532 11.09 -10.40 29.73
N LYS A 533 12.16 -10.06 29.00
CA LYS A 533 13.35 -9.40 29.58
C LYS A 533 13.12 -7.95 30.00
N ILE A 534 12.30 -7.21 29.25
CA ILE A 534 11.96 -5.80 29.55
C ILE A 534 10.97 -5.70 30.72
N GLY A 535 10.21 -6.77 31.00
CA GLY A 535 9.15 -6.77 32.01
C GLY A 535 7.85 -6.11 31.54
N ASN A 536 7.66 -5.94 30.21
CA ASN A 536 6.42 -5.40 29.67
C ASN A 536 5.36 -6.52 29.57
N VAL A 537 4.59 -6.69 30.65
CA VAL A 537 3.61 -7.77 30.78
C VAL A 537 2.48 -7.67 29.77
N ASP A 538 1.98 -6.46 29.48
CA ASP A 538 0.88 -6.25 28.52
C ASP A 538 1.25 -6.73 27.10
N GLN A 539 2.39 -6.25 26.57
CA GLN A 539 2.81 -6.67 25.22
C GLN A 539 3.24 -8.14 25.18
N PHE A 540 3.76 -8.68 26.29
CA PHE A 540 4.07 -10.10 26.41
C PHE A 540 2.82 -10.96 26.29
N VAL A 541 1.77 -10.67 27.07
CA VAL A 541 0.50 -11.42 27.05
C VAL A 541 -0.14 -11.33 25.65
N LYS A 542 -0.19 -10.13 25.06
CA LYS A 542 -0.72 -9.94 23.70
C LYS A 542 0.02 -10.79 22.66
N THR A 543 1.35 -10.81 22.70
CA THR A 543 2.17 -11.55 21.71
C THR A 543 2.04 -13.07 21.92
N CYS A 544 1.99 -13.54 23.17
CA CYS A 544 1.77 -14.96 23.47
C CYS A 544 0.38 -15.43 23.01
N LEU A 545 -0.65 -14.59 23.18
CA LEU A 545 -2.00 -14.87 22.68
C LEU A 545 -2.02 -15.03 21.16
N GLN A 546 -1.32 -14.14 20.43
CA GLN A 546 -1.18 -14.23 18.97
C GLN A 546 -0.43 -15.49 18.54
N LEU A 547 0.64 -15.89 19.25
CA LEU A 547 1.38 -17.11 18.94
C LEU A 547 0.57 -18.38 19.22
N ALA A 548 -0.18 -18.41 20.32
CA ALA A 548 -1.06 -19.51 20.67
C ALA A 548 -2.19 -19.71 19.64
N SER A 549 -2.69 -18.60 19.06
CA SER A 549 -3.73 -18.61 18.03
C SER A 549 -3.24 -18.81 16.59
N SER A 550 -1.93 -18.78 16.35
CA SER A 550 -1.35 -18.91 15.01
C SER A 550 -1.39 -20.36 14.52
N SER A 551 -1.97 -20.60 13.34
CA SER A 551 -2.04 -21.93 12.70
C SER A 551 -0.69 -22.43 12.19
N GLU A 552 0.25 -21.52 11.94
CA GLU A 552 1.56 -21.79 11.34
C GLU A 552 2.59 -22.30 12.36
N CYS A 553 2.28 -22.24 13.66
CA CYS A 553 3.13 -22.72 14.75
C CYS A 553 2.88 -24.21 15.05
N ASN A 554 3.94 -24.92 15.45
CA ASN A 554 3.81 -26.27 16.01
C ASN A 554 2.94 -26.27 17.27
N MET A 555 2.16 -27.33 17.47
CA MET A 555 1.23 -27.46 18.60
C MET A 555 1.93 -27.28 19.96
N GLN A 556 3.14 -27.82 20.12
CA GLN A 556 3.90 -27.74 21.36
C GLN A 556 4.31 -26.30 21.70
N VAL A 557 4.81 -25.55 20.72
CA VAL A 557 5.17 -24.13 20.88
C VAL A 557 3.92 -23.29 21.24
N ARG A 558 2.76 -23.62 20.65
CA ARG A 558 1.48 -22.97 20.99
C ARG A 558 1.06 -23.24 22.42
N GLN A 559 1.20 -24.48 22.89
CA GLN A 559 0.89 -24.87 24.27
C GLN A 559 1.82 -24.19 25.26
N ASP A 560 3.13 -24.19 25.01
CA ASP A 560 4.14 -23.59 25.89
C ASP A 560 3.89 -22.09 26.08
N HIS A 561 3.61 -21.36 25.00
CA HIS A 561 3.31 -19.92 25.09
C HIS A 561 1.94 -19.62 25.69
N PHE A 562 0.97 -20.52 25.49
CA PHE A 562 -0.34 -20.41 26.14
C PHE A 562 -0.23 -20.60 27.66
N ASP A 563 0.54 -21.58 28.13
CA ASP A 563 0.76 -21.84 29.55
C ASP A 563 1.56 -20.70 30.21
N GLN A 564 2.60 -20.18 29.54
CA GLN A 564 3.36 -19.00 29.99
C GLN A 564 2.50 -17.73 30.09
N MET A 565 1.54 -17.58 29.19
CA MET A 565 0.58 -16.47 29.24
C MET A 565 -0.30 -16.57 30.48
N LEU A 566 -0.87 -17.76 30.74
CA LEU A 566 -1.73 -18.00 31.90
C LEU A 566 -1.01 -17.78 33.23
N SER A 567 0.22 -18.30 33.38
CA SER A 567 1.00 -18.09 34.61
C SER A 567 1.24 -16.61 34.87
N MET A 568 1.59 -15.85 33.84
CA MET A 568 1.86 -14.42 33.97
C MET A 568 0.61 -13.61 34.31
N ILE A 569 -0.56 -13.99 33.78
CA ILE A 569 -1.85 -13.34 34.08
C ILE A 569 -2.23 -13.57 35.56
N GLN A 570 -2.02 -14.79 36.08
CA GLN A 570 -2.29 -15.13 37.47
C GLN A 570 -1.46 -14.27 38.44
N ASP A 571 -0.18 -14.07 38.11
CA ASP A 571 0.75 -13.24 38.90
C ASP A 571 0.43 -11.74 38.83
N SER A 572 -0.14 -11.26 37.71
CA SER A 572 -0.43 -9.85 37.47
C SER A 572 -1.80 -9.39 38.00
N LYS A 573 -1.90 -8.20 38.59
CA LYS A 573 -3.19 -7.64 39.09
C LYS A 573 -4.01 -6.88 38.03
N THR A 574 -3.50 -6.75 36.81
CA THR A 574 -4.08 -5.89 35.77
C THR A 574 -5.12 -6.61 34.91
N GLU A 575 -6.20 -5.93 34.53
CA GLU A 575 -7.15 -6.41 33.51
C GLU A 575 -6.59 -6.16 32.10
N TYR A 576 -6.61 -7.18 31.24
CA TYR A 576 -6.15 -7.12 29.86
C TYR A 576 -7.33 -7.21 28.90
N ILE A 577 -7.40 -6.27 27.95
CA ILE A 577 -8.45 -6.21 26.93
C ILE A 577 -7.81 -6.22 25.54
N TYR A 578 -8.10 -7.26 24.75
CA TYR A 578 -7.54 -7.43 23.40
C TYR A 578 -8.62 -7.68 22.35
N PRO A 579 -8.34 -7.42 21.05
CA PRO A 579 -9.21 -7.86 19.97
C PRO A 579 -9.32 -9.39 19.92
N ILE A 580 -10.49 -9.89 19.55
CA ILE A 580 -10.74 -11.31 19.26
C ILE A 580 -10.01 -11.79 17.98
N ASP A 581 -9.57 -10.86 17.12
CA ASP A 581 -9.04 -11.13 15.79
C ASP A 581 -8.02 -12.28 15.76
N ASN A 582 -8.26 -13.27 14.90
CA ASN A 582 -7.51 -14.52 14.71
C ASN A 582 -7.49 -15.50 15.90
N VAL A 583 -7.98 -15.14 17.09
CA VAL A 583 -8.12 -16.05 18.24
C VAL A 583 -9.43 -16.82 18.17
N ILE A 584 -10.55 -16.12 17.99
CA ILE A 584 -11.87 -16.69 17.79
C ILE A 584 -12.44 -16.13 16.49
N VAL A 585 -12.65 -16.99 15.49
CA VAL A 585 -13.21 -16.60 14.20
C VAL A 585 -14.70 -16.92 14.19
N LEU A 586 -15.54 -15.90 14.30
CA LEU A 586 -17.00 -16.04 14.22
C LEU A 586 -17.40 -16.49 12.80
N ASP A 587 -18.17 -17.57 12.72
CA ASP A 587 -18.66 -18.15 11.47
C ASP A 587 -20.10 -17.71 11.21
N GLN A 588 -20.98 -17.90 12.20
CA GLN A 588 -22.40 -17.64 12.08
C GLN A 588 -23.02 -17.22 13.42
N ILE A 589 -24.01 -16.32 13.35
CA ILE A 589 -24.79 -15.88 14.51
C ILE A 589 -26.27 -16.10 14.17
N ASP A 590 -26.95 -16.93 14.95
CA ASP A 590 -28.38 -17.19 14.79
C ASP A 590 -29.15 -16.61 15.97
N VAL A 591 -30.14 -15.78 15.67
CA VAL A 591 -31.11 -15.25 16.64
C VAL A 591 -32.42 -15.99 16.43
N LYS A 592 -32.82 -16.82 17.39
CA LYS A 592 -34.08 -17.58 17.34
C LYS A 592 -35.11 -16.95 18.27
N SER A 593 -36.31 -16.68 17.76
CA SER A 593 -37.47 -16.37 18.60
C SER A 593 -38.31 -17.62 18.85
N ASN A 594 -38.68 -17.89 20.09
CA ASN A 594 -39.65 -18.94 20.37
C ASN A 594 -41.04 -18.53 19.86
N ASN A 595 -41.84 -19.55 19.55
CA ASN A 595 -43.14 -19.49 18.86
C ASN A 595 -44.12 -18.43 19.41
N GLU A 596 -45.07 -18.04 18.55
CA GLU A 596 -46.08 -16.96 18.63
C GLU A 596 -46.89 -16.79 19.94
N LYS A 597 -46.69 -17.61 20.97
CA LYS A 597 -47.38 -17.52 22.27
C LYS A 597 -46.54 -16.92 23.39
N ASP A 598 -45.21 -16.93 23.29
CA ASP A 598 -44.32 -16.26 24.24
C ASP A 598 -43.59 -15.10 23.55
N ASN A 599 -43.88 -13.88 23.99
CA ASN A 599 -43.46 -12.61 23.38
C ASN A 599 -41.95 -12.27 23.53
N TYR A 600 -41.05 -13.27 23.52
CA TYR A 600 -39.61 -13.06 23.74
C TYR A 600 -38.73 -13.82 22.72
N PRO A 601 -37.74 -13.16 22.08
CA PRO A 601 -36.63 -13.84 21.45
C PRO A 601 -35.60 -14.25 22.52
N SER A 602 -35.52 -15.55 22.82
CA SER A 602 -34.85 -16.03 24.05
C SER A 602 -33.43 -16.58 23.86
N ILE A 603 -32.98 -16.90 22.65
CA ILE A 603 -31.70 -17.60 22.43
C ILE A 603 -30.92 -17.02 21.24
N VAL A 604 -29.66 -16.62 21.49
CA VAL A 604 -28.68 -16.28 20.45
C VAL A 604 -27.63 -17.38 20.37
N THR A 605 -27.63 -18.15 19.30
CA THR A 605 -26.65 -19.20 19.03
C THR A 605 -25.44 -18.60 18.31
N LEU A 606 -24.27 -18.68 18.94
CA LEU A 606 -22.98 -18.31 18.37
C LEU A 606 -22.26 -19.55 17.84
N LYS A 607 -21.90 -19.53 16.56
CA LYS A 607 -21.05 -20.54 15.93
C LYS A 607 -19.71 -19.90 15.57
N PHE A 608 -18.63 -20.39 16.16
CA PHE A 608 -17.28 -19.84 15.95
C PHE A 608 -16.20 -20.92 15.98
N ASN A 609 -15.08 -20.63 15.34
CA ASN A 609 -13.87 -21.44 15.37
C ASN A 609 -12.86 -20.85 16.36
N CYS A 610 -12.45 -21.63 17.36
CA CYS A 610 -11.45 -21.25 18.35
C CYS A 610 -10.08 -21.78 17.95
N ASN A 611 -9.11 -20.89 17.76
CA ASN A 611 -7.74 -21.26 17.41
C ASN A 611 -6.84 -21.45 18.64
N LEU A 612 -7.39 -21.59 19.85
CA LEU A 612 -6.57 -21.85 21.05
C LEU A 612 -6.16 -23.32 21.12
N PRO A 613 -4.99 -23.66 21.71
CA PRO A 613 -4.45 -25.02 21.69
C PRO A 613 -5.05 -25.94 22.77
N LYS A 614 -5.76 -25.39 23.77
CA LYS A 614 -6.37 -26.14 24.89
C LYS A 614 -7.81 -25.68 25.12
N THR A 615 -8.61 -26.55 25.73
CA THR A 615 -9.97 -26.23 26.18
C THR A 615 -9.91 -25.29 27.37
N ILE A 616 -10.70 -24.21 27.35
CA ILE A 616 -10.72 -23.19 28.41
C ILE A 616 -12.15 -23.02 28.91
N ILE A 617 -12.32 -22.93 30.22
CA ILE A 617 -13.61 -22.60 30.85
C ILE A 617 -13.71 -21.08 30.91
N CYS A 618 -14.44 -20.50 29.98
CA CYS A 618 -14.65 -19.05 29.91
C CYS A 618 -15.64 -18.62 31.01
N PRO A 619 -15.26 -17.73 31.94
CA PRO A 619 -16.15 -17.29 33.02
C PRO A 619 -17.44 -16.66 32.50
N LYS A 620 -17.34 -15.89 31.40
CA LYS A 620 -18.48 -15.17 30.83
C LYS A 620 -18.28 -14.89 29.34
N ILE A 621 -19.29 -15.20 28.54
CA ILE A 621 -19.43 -14.75 27.15
C ILE A 621 -20.70 -13.89 27.10
N ALA A 622 -20.59 -12.66 26.60
CA ALA A 622 -21.71 -11.71 26.61
C ALA A 622 -21.74 -10.86 25.33
N ILE A 623 -22.94 -10.49 24.89
CA ILE A 623 -23.14 -9.56 23.78
C ILE A 623 -23.75 -8.26 24.32
N SER A 624 -23.13 -7.12 24.00
CA SER A 624 -23.71 -5.81 24.29
C SER A 624 -24.82 -5.47 23.31
N VAL A 625 -25.85 -4.80 23.81
CA VAL A 625 -27.04 -4.46 23.05
C VAL A 625 -27.29 -2.96 23.15
N VAL A 626 -27.62 -2.30 22.03
CA VAL A 626 -27.86 -0.85 21.97
C VAL A 626 -29.32 -0.59 21.61
N VAL A 627 -29.98 0.33 22.35
CA VAL A 627 -31.36 0.76 22.10
C VAL A 627 -31.39 1.72 20.92
N GLY A 628 -32.18 1.40 19.90
CA GLY A 628 -32.36 2.24 18.70
C GLY A 628 -33.23 3.48 18.95
N SER A 629 -32.71 4.50 19.64
CA SER A 629 -33.46 5.76 19.90
C SER A 629 -33.71 6.61 18.63
N ALA A 630 -32.93 6.39 17.56
CA ALA A 630 -32.86 7.29 16.39
C ALA A 630 -33.72 6.92 15.16
N MET A 631 -34.50 5.82 15.18
CA MET A 631 -35.29 5.37 14.02
C MET A 631 -36.82 5.51 14.15
N LYS A 632 -37.31 6.53 14.86
CA LYS A 632 -38.76 6.84 14.95
C LYS A 632 -39.46 7.10 13.60
N LYS A 633 -38.71 7.26 12.49
CA LYS A 633 -39.23 7.58 11.14
C LYS A 633 -39.55 6.37 10.23
N MET A 634 -39.26 5.13 10.62
CA MET A 634 -39.52 3.93 9.78
C MET A 634 -40.69 3.05 10.27
N LYS A 635 -41.79 3.65 10.76
CA LYS A 635 -43.00 2.92 11.19
C LYS A 635 -43.68 2.07 10.09
N ASN A 636 -43.38 2.29 8.81
CA ASN A 636 -44.13 1.66 7.70
C ASN A 636 -43.47 0.41 7.09
N LYS A 637 -42.35 -0.10 7.64
CA LYS A 637 -41.71 -1.36 7.19
C LYS A 637 -41.78 -2.49 8.25
N PHE A 638 -42.73 -2.42 9.17
CA PHE A 638 -42.84 -3.35 10.31
C PHE A 638 -43.45 -4.72 9.99
N ASN A 639 -43.85 -5.01 8.75
CA ASN A 639 -44.54 -6.25 8.39
C ASN A 639 -43.63 -7.46 8.12
N HIS A 640 -42.30 -7.34 8.28
CA HIS A 640 -41.35 -8.42 8.01
C HIS A 640 -40.30 -8.62 9.12
N VAL A 641 -40.74 -8.71 10.37
CA VAL A 641 -39.90 -9.32 11.41
C VAL A 641 -40.04 -10.85 11.29
N ARG A 642 -39.01 -11.52 10.75
CA ARG A 642 -38.96 -13.00 10.71
C ARG A 642 -38.67 -13.51 12.13
N SER A 643 -39.27 -14.63 12.50
CA SER A 643 -39.07 -15.31 13.80
C SER A 643 -37.66 -15.89 13.99
N SER A 644 -36.85 -15.93 12.94
CA SER A 644 -35.46 -16.34 13.02
C SER A 644 -34.60 -15.54 12.05
N TYR A 645 -33.44 -15.10 12.54
CA TYR A 645 -32.40 -14.47 11.74
C TYR A 645 -31.15 -15.31 11.84
N SER A 646 -30.64 -15.75 10.70
CA SER A 646 -29.34 -16.40 10.60
C SER A 646 -28.41 -15.49 9.82
N TYR A 647 -27.29 -15.11 10.41
CA TYR A 647 -26.28 -14.28 9.75
C TYR A 647 -24.98 -15.05 9.61
N ASP A 648 -24.66 -15.38 8.35
CA ASP A 648 -23.41 -16.01 7.95
C ASP A 648 -22.38 -14.92 7.66
N ILE A 649 -21.35 -14.83 8.50
CA ILE A 649 -20.34 -13.77 8.44
C ILE A 649 -19.50 -13.91 7.16
N LYS A 650 -19.35 -15.12 6.62
CA LYS A 650 -18.62 -15.35 5.35
C LYS A 650 -19.39 -14.82 4.14
N LYS A 651 -20.71 -14.70 4.22
CA LYS A 651 -21.57 -14.12 3.15
C LYS A 651 -21.73 -12.60 3.26
N GLY A 652 -21.45 -12.01 4.42
CA GLY A 652 -21.74 -10.61 4.76
C GLY A 652 -20.85 -9.54 4.12
N ASN A 653 -19.75 -9.92 3.47
CA ASN A 653 -18.81 -8.97 2.83
C ASN A 653 -19.09 -8.70 1.34
N ILE A 654 -20.31 -8.98 0.86
CA ILE A 654 -20.70 -8.58 -0.50
C ILE A 654 -21.13 -7.11 -0.45
N LEU A 655 -20.38 -6.23 -1.10
CA LEU A 655 -20.77 -4.84 -1.32
C LEU A 655 -22.21 -4.83 -1.89
N PRO A 656 -23.16 -4.05 -1.32
CA PRO A 656 -24.52 -3.98 -1.85
C PRO A 656 -24.51 -3.20 -3.17
N MET A 657 -24.17 -3.93 -4.24
CA MET A 657 -24.03 -3.47 -5.61
C MET A 657 -25.37 -3.67 -6.32
N ALA A 658 -25.98 -2.59 -6.79
CA ALA A 658 -27.20 -2.63 -7.59
C ALA A 658 -26.86 -2.25 -9.04
N TYR A 659 -27.51 -2.90 -10.01
CA TYR A 659 -27.45 -2.45 -11.39
C TYR A 659 -28.29 -1.19 -11.55
N ASN A 660 -27.68 -0.13 -12.05
CA ASN A 660 -28.35 1.12 -12.39
C ASN A 660 -28.37 1.26 -13.91
N HIS A 661 -29.57 1.15 -14.49
CA HIS A 661 -29.79 1.34 -15.92
C HIS A 661 -30.11 2.82 -16.15
N ILE A 662 -29.25 3.53 -16.87
CA ILE A 662 -29.45 4.92 -17.25
C ILE A 662 -30.11 4.92 -18.64
N TYR A 663 -31.29 5.51 -18.74
CA TYR A 663 -32.01 5.72 -19.99
C TYR A 663 -31.88 7.18 -20.41
N GLN A 664 -31.75 7.43 -21.71
CA GLN A 664 -31.80 8.79 -22.27
C GLN A 664 -33.21 9.37 -22.15
N GLN A 665 -33.37 10.69 -22.32
CA GLN A 665 -34.66 11.35 -22.24
C GLN A 665 -35.69 10.80 -23.25
N ASP A 666 -35.21 10.22 -24.35
CA ASP A 666 -36.02 9.56 -25.39
C ASP A 666 -36.36 8.08 -25.07
N GLY A 667 -36.13 7.64 -23.83
CA GLY A 667 -36.44 6.29 -23.35
C GLY A 667 -35.53 5.18 -23.87
N HIS A 668 -34.56 5.51 -24.74
CA HIS A 668 -33.58 4.55 -25.24
C HIS A 668 -32.49 4.28 -24.19
N PHE A 669 -32.06 3.02 -24.11
CA PHE A 669 -31.06 2.56 -23.16
C PHE A 669 -29.71 3.25 -23.41
N ALA A 670 -29.18 3.97 -22.41
CA ALA A 670 -27.93 4.70 -22.54
C ALA A 670 -26.74 3.87 -22.06
N SER A 671 -26.79 3.38 -20.82
CA SER A 671 -25.74 2.53 -20.24
C SER A 671 -26.19 1.83 -18.96
N THR A 672 -25.53 0.72 -18.64
CA THR A 672 -25.61 0.04 -17.35
C THR A 672 -24.39 0.38 -16.50
N GLY A 673 -24.63 0.96 -15.33
CA GLY A 673 -23.61 1.10 -14.29
C GLY A 673 -23.91 0.17 -13.11
N ILE A 674 -22.88 -0.13 -12.32
CA ILE A 674 -23.06 -0.79 -11.02
C ILE A 674 -22.89 0.28 -9.94
N THR A 675 -23.92 0.51 -9.13
CA THR A 675 -23.91 1.50 -8.05
C THR A 675 -23.94 0.81 -6.69
N CYS A 676 -22.98 1.17 -5.83
CA CYS A 676 -23.03 0.78 -4.42
C CYS A 676 -23.94 1.77 -3.68
N LEU A 677 -25.11 1.31 -3.21
CA LEU A 677 -26.14 2.14 -2.55
C LEU A 677 -25.60 2.88 -1.31
N ASN A 678 -24.51 2.39 -0.75
CA ASN A 678 -23.88 2.87 0.47
C ASN A 678 -22.42 3.32 0.23
N GLN A 679 -22.15 3.98 -0.90
CA GLN A 679 -20.81 4.42 -1.31
C GLN A 679 -20.06 5.18 -0.20
N LYS A 680 -20.74 6.06 0.57
CA LYS A 680 -20.12 6.87 1.63
C LYS A 680 -19.71 6.07 2.88
N SER A 681 -20.32 4.91 3.15
CA SER A 681 -19.93 4.05 4.29
C SER A 681 -18.86 3.03 3.94
N TYR A 682 -18.73 2.63 2.67
CA TYR A 682 -17.77 1.59 2.24
C TYR A 682 -16.54 2.13 1.49
N LEU A 683 -16.64 3.28 0.80
CA LEU A 683 -15.58 3.85 -0.05
C LEU A 683 -15.05 5.18 0.49
N ARG A 684 -14.65 5.21 1.77
CA ARG A 684 -13.76 6.28 2.26
C ARG A 684 -12.34 5.97 1.80
N ARG A 685 -11.70 6.90 1.06
CA ARG A 685 -10.29 6.81 0.64
C ARG A 685 -9.41 6.39 1.83
N GLN A 686 -8.72 5.26 1.71
CA GLN A 686 -7.82 4.74 2.74
C GLN A 686 -6.48 5.47 2.79
N ASP A 687 -6.09 6.18 1.73
CA ASP A 687 -4.73 6.74 1.59
C ASP A 687 -4.42 7.92 2.51
N SER A 688 -5.41 8.55 3.15
CA SER A 688 -5.20 9.72 4.02
C SER A 688 -5.48 9.47 5.50
N GLN A 689 -5.88 8.26 5.89
CA GLN A 689 -5.84 7.84 7.29
C GLN A 689 -5.27 6.43 7.36
N ARG A 690 -4.03 6.34 7.85
CA ARG A 690 -3.53 5.16 8.58
C ARG A 690 -4.73 4.56 9.30
N ARG A 691 -5.05 3.27 9.10
CA ARG A 691 -6.04 2.58 9.95
C ARG A 691 -5.77 3.08 11.36
N LYS A 692 -6.65 3.93 11.91
CA LYS A 692 -6.64 4.12 13.36
C LYS A 692 -6.91 2.70 13.81
N PRO A 693 -5.97 2.06 14.54
CA PRO A 693 -6.30 0.77 15.12
C PRO A 693 -7.64 0.99 15.83
N LEU A 694 -8.59 0.07 15.69
CA LEU A 694 -9.79 0.08 16.52
C LEU A 694 -9.27 0.04 17.96
N THR A 695 -8.99 1.18 18.58
CA THR A 695 -8.43 1.30 19.93
C THR A 695 -9.39 1.98 20.88
N ASN A 696 -10.54 2.44 20.39
CA ASN A 696 -11.63 2.84 21.26
C ASN A 696 -12.50 1.61 21.56
N TYR A 697 -11.90 0.64 22.26
CA TYR A 697 -12.63 -0.39 22.99
C TYR A 697 -13.22 0.23 24.26
N ASN A 698 -14.08 1.25 24.10
CA ASN A 698 -14.87 1.72 25.23
C ASN A 698 -15.77 0.55 25.65
N LYS A 699 -15.62 0.14 26.91
CA LYS A 699 -16.50 -0.78 27.61
C LYS A 699 -17.88 -0.12 27.59
N ASN A 700 -18.69 -0.44 26.59
CA ASN A 700 -20.12 -0.12 26.66
C ASN A 700 -20.64 -0.90 27.86
N ASN A 701 -21.57 -0.33 28.63
CA ASN A 701 -22.10 -1.01 29.81
C ASN A 701 -22.70 -2.36 29.36
N PHE A 702 -21.98 -3.45 29.61
CA PHE A 702 -22.46 -4.81 29.44
C PHE A 702 -23.44 -5.14 30.57
N HIS A 703 -24.46 -4.29 30.75
CA HIS A 703 -25.60 -4.65 31.58
C HIS A 703 -26.18 -5.93 30.97
N ASP A 704 -26.24 -6.96 31.79
CA ASP A 704 -26.59 -8.32 31.39
C ASP A 704 -27.91 -8.34 30.64
N ILE A 705 -27.83 -8.57 29.33
CA ILE A 705 -29.00 -8.83 28.49
C ILE A 705 -28.84 -10.21 27.85
N ILE A 706 -27.73 -10.50 27.15
CA ILE A 706 -27.48 -11.82 26.53
C ILE A 706 -26.11 -12.33 26.98
N SER A 707 -26.08 -13.34 27.86
CA SER A 707 -24.83 -13.89 28.37
C SER A 707 -24.93 -15.37 28.74
N ALA A 708 -23.79 -16.06 28.66
CA ALA A 708 -23.60 -17.40 29.22
C ALA A 708 -22.38 -17.38 30.14
N SER A 709 -22.48 -18.09 31.26
CA SER A 709 -21.42 -18.22 32.25
C SER A 709 -20.82 -19.63 32.25
N ASN A 710 -19.54 -19.73 32.59
CA ASN A 710 -18.78 -20.99 32.71
C ASN A 710 -18.89 -21.91 31.48
N VAL A 711 -18.63 -21.35 30.30
CA VAL A 711 -18.73 -22.08 29.03
C VAL A 711 -17.38 -22.73 28.69
N ALA A 712 -17.38 -24.03 28.45
CA ALA A 712 -16.20 -24.74 27.96
C ALA A 712 -16.01 -24.49 26.45
N VAL A 713 -14.93 -23.81 26.08
CA VAL A 713 -14.57 -23.55 24.68
C VAL A 713 -13.45 -24.50 24.28
N VAL A 714 -13.72 -25.35 23.28
CA VAL A 714 -12.79 -26.39 22.78
C VAL A 714 -12.00 -25.84 21.57
N PRO A 715 -10.76 -26.29 21.32
CA PRO A 715 -10.07 -26.00 20.06
C PRO A 715 -10.90 -26.45 18.85
N GLY A 716 -11.04 -25.59 17.83
CA GLY A 716 -11.85 -25.86 16.65
C GLY A 716 -13.27 -25.26 16.72
N MET A 717 -14.22 -25.92 16.07
CA MET A 717 -15.60 -25.42 15.96
C MET A 717 -16.38 -25.55 17.28
N ASN A 718 -17.00 -24.47 17.71
CA ASN A 718 -17.88 -24.39 18.89
C ASN A 718 -19.24 -23.82 18.50
N ILE A 719 -20.28 -24.28 19.19
CA ILE A 719 -21.66 -23.78 19.09
C ILE A 719 -22.14 -23.50 20.51
N ILE A 720 -22.45 -22.25 20.82
CA ILE A 720 -22.82 -21.80 22.18
C ILE A 720 -24.11 -21.00 22.11
N ASP A 721 -25.09 -21.40 22.92
CA ASP A 721 -26.35 -20.70 23.08
C ASP A 721 -26.27 -19.69 24.23
N LEU A 722 -26.50 -18.41 23.93
CA LEU A 722 -26.56 -17.34 24.91
C LEU A 722 -28.03 -17.04 25.25
N THR A 723 -28.36 -17.01 26.53
CA THR A 723 -29.72 -16.77 27.04
C THR A 723 -29.89 -15.34 27.52
N LEU A 724 -31.15 -14.87 27.45
CA LEU A 724 -31.50 -13.54 27.93
C LEU A 724 -31.61 -13.52 29.46
N ASN A 725 -30.63 -12.93 30.15
CA ASN A 725 -30.61 -12.82 31.61
C ASN A 725 -31.18 -11.43 31.99
N ASN A 726 -32.24 -11.36 32.80
CA ASN A 726 -33.02 -10.17 33.17
C ASN A 726 -34.06 -9.64 32.15
N SER A 727 -35.09 -10.43 31.84
CA SER A 727 -36.30 -9.95 31.14
C SER A 727 -37.14 -8.92 31.93
N LYS A 728 -36.83 -8.67 33.21
CA LYS A 728 -37.68 -7.90 34.14
C LYS A 728 -37.53 -6.37 34.07
N ASN A 729 -36.41 -5.85 33.55
CA ASN A 729 -36.08 -4.41 33.57
C ASN A 729 -35.88 -3.78 32.17
N ILE A 730 -36.25 -4.48 31.10
CA ILE A 730 -35.95 -4.03 29.72
C ILE A 730 -37.16 -3.26 29.16
N GLU A 731 -36.92 -2.02 28.71
CA GLU A 731 -37.93 -1.19 28.07
C GLU A 731 -38.40 -1.76 26.72
N SER A 732 -39.63 -1.45 26.30
CA SER A 732 -40.11 -1.87 24.98
C SER A 732 -39.37 -1.10 23.89
N GLY A 733 -38.71 -1.82 22.99
CA GLY A 733 -37.89 -1.20 21.96
C GLY A 733 -37.30 -2.18 20.97
N ILE A 734 -36.61 -1.61 19.98
CA ILE A 734 -35.77 -2.34 19.04
C ILE A 734 -34.33 -2.29 19.57
N TYR A 735 -33.75 -3.47 19.70
CA TYR A 735 -32.43 -3.70 20.25
C TYR A 735 -31.50 -4.23 19.15
N PHE A 736 -30.32 -3.63 19.02
CA PHE A 736 -29.29 -4.04 18.07
C PHE A 736 -28.12 -4.70 18.80
N LEU A 737 -27.62 -5.82 18.28
CA LEU A 737 -26.38 -6.44 18.78
C LEU A 737 -25.18 -5.59 18.33
N ASP A 738 -24.30 -5.22 19.27
CA ASP A 738 -23.19 -4.27 19.03
C ASP A 738 -21.82 -4.94 19.17
N LYS A 739 -21.43 -5.36 20.38
CA LYS A 739 -20.10 -5.95 20.65
C LYS A 739 -20.22 -7.29 21.32
N LEU A 740 -19.37 -8.24 20.91
CA LEU A 740 -19.18 -9.52 21.59
C LEU A 740 -17.98 -9.39 22.55
N SER A 741 -18.19 -9.80 23.79
CA SER A 741 -17.17 -9.95 24.83
C SER A 741 -17.01 -11.43 25.19
N VAL A 742 -15.78 -11.94 25.11
CA VAL A 742 -15.39 -13.28 25.56
C VAL A 742 -14.34 -13.11 26.65
N LYS A 743 -14.72 -13.38 27.91
CA LYS A 743 -13.76 -13.46 29.01
C LYS A 743 -13.16 -14.86 29.03
N LEU A 744 -11.86 -14.97 28.71
CA LEU A 744 -11.12 -16.24 28.75
C LEU A 744 -10.71 -16.60 30.17
N GLU A 745 -10.26 -15.60 30.94
CA GLU A 745 -9.89 -15.67 32.34
C GLU A 745 -10.48 -14.44 33.06
N PRO A 746 -10.58 -14.40 34.41
CA PRO A 746 -11.15 -13.27 35.14
C PRO A 746 -10.54 -11.92 34.78
N ARG A 747 -9.27 -11.91 34.35
CA ARG A 747 -8.50 -10.73 33.99
C ARG A 747 -8.19 -10.61 32.50
N LEU A 748 -8.70 -11.49 31.63
CA LEU A 748 -8.46 -11.45 30.17
C LEU A 748 -9.78 -11.43 29.41
N GLU A 749 -10.10 -10.28 28.80
CA GLU A 749 -11.33 -10.05 28.04
C GLU A 749 -11.00 -9.78 26.57
N LEU A 750 -11.64 -10.54 25.67
CA LEU A 750 -11.53 -10.35 24.22
C LEU A 750 -12.78 -9.66 23.68
N LEU A 751 -12.60 -8.64 22.84
CA LEU A 751 -13.69 -7.84 22.27
C LEU A 751 -13.70 -7.89 20.73
N THR A 752 -14.88 -7.96 20.14
CA THR A 752 -15.10 -7.68 18.71
C THR A 752 -16.43 -6.99 18.46
N ASN A 753 -16.51 -6.26 17.35
CA ASN A 753 -17.75 -5.66 16.90
C ASN A 753 -18.53 -6.68 16.06
N ILE A 754 -19.82 -6.80 16.33
CA ILE A 754 -20.74 -7.63 15.53
C ILE A 754 -21.14 -6.83 14.28
N PRO A 755 -21.19 -7.46 13.09
CA PRO A 755 -21.62 -6.77 11.88
C PRO A 755 -23.04 -6.18 12.00
N PHE A 756 -23.23 -4.99 11.41
CA PHE A 756 -24.47 -4.22 11.50
C PHE A 756 -25.67 -4.99 10.92
N GLY A 757 -26.80 -4.97 11.63
CA GLY A 757 -28.11 -5.40 11.10
C GLY A 757 -28.83 -6.49 11.91
N LEU A 758 -28.17 -7.11 12.89
CA LEU A 758 -28.82 -8.07 13.80
C LEU A 758 -29.64 -7.33 14.86
N MET A 759 -30.96 -7.50 14.82
CA MET A 759 -31.92 -6.81 15.68
C MET A 759 -32.97 -7.75 16.24
N PHE A 760 -33.48 -7.42 17.43
CA PHE A 760 -34.67 -8.05 17.99
C PHE A 760 -35.62 -7.00 18.58
N ALA A 761 -36.92 -7.29 18.54
CA ALA A 761 -37.97 -6.39 19.03
C ALA A 761 -38.65 -7.01 20.26
N LEU A 762 -38.78 -6.21 21.32
CA LEU A 762 -39.57 -6.55 22.51
C LEU A 762 -40.94 -5.87 22.42
N LYS A 763 -42.01 -6.67 22.27
CA LYS A 763 -43.41 -6.20 22.27
C LYS A 763 -43.99 -6.38 23.68
N ASN A 764 -44.33 -5.29 24.35
CA ASN A 764 -45.16 -5.33 25.56
C ASN A 764 -46.64 -5.29 25.16
N VAL A 765 -47.47 -6.14 25.76
CA VAL A 765 -48.94 -6.06 25.68
C VAL A 765 -49.39 -5.25 26.88
N ASN A 766 -50.00 -4.09 26.65
CA ASN A 766 -50.55 -3.24 27.71
C ASN A 766 -51.86 -3.84 28.25
N SER A 767 -52.20 -3.56 29.51
CA SER A 767 -53.50 -3.92 30.08
C SER A 767 -54.62 -3.15 29.36
N THR A 768 -55.71 -3.81 28.98
CA THR A 768 -56.86 -3.22 28.29
C THR A 768 -58.15 -3.44 29.08
N ALA A 769 -59.09 -2.50 29.02
CA ALA A 769 -60.39 -2.60 29.67
C ALA A 769 -61.50 -2.35 28.65
N HIS A 770 -62.52 -3.19 28.67
CA HIS A 770 -63.71 -3.04 27.84
C HIS A 770 -64.96 -3.12 28.71
N LEU A 771 -65.99 -2.35 28.34
CA LEU A 771 -67.29 -2.39 28.98
C LEU A 771 -68.26 -3.04 27.99
N ASP A 772 -68.69 -4.26 28.30
CA ASP A 772 -69.68 -4.98 27.50
C ASP A 772 -71.08 -4.59 28.00
N ILE A 773 -71.86 -3.96 27.13
CA ILE A 773 -73.19 -3.46 27.42
C ILE A 773 -74.20 -4.54 27.00
N HIS A 774 -75.10 -4.94 27.90
CA HIS A 774 -76.10 -5.97 27.61
C HIS A 774 -77.14 -5.50 26.57
N ASP A 775 -77.52 -4.21 26.63
CA ASP A 775 -78.43 -3.58 25.68
C ASP A 775 -77.69 -2.71 24.65
N LYS A 776 -78.28 -2.54 23.45
CA LYS A 776 -77.61 -1.84 22.33
C LYS A 776 -77.28 -0.37 22.60
N CYS A 777 -77.91 0.27 23.59
CA CYS A 777 -77.71 1.68 23.96
C CYS A 777 -77.94 1.86 25.47
N LEU A 778 -77.14 2.71 26.11
CA LEU A 778 -77.32 3.12 27.52
C LEU A 778 -78.18 4.39 27.58
N PHE A 779 -79.08 4.50 28.57
CA PHE A 779 -79.91 5.69 28.78
C PHE A 779 -79.58 6.47 30.06
N ALA A 780 -79.48 7.80 29.96
CA ALA A 780 -79.30 8.66 31.13
C ALA A 780 -80.61 8.77 31.94
N GLY A 781 -80.50 8.70 33.27
CA GLY A 781 -81.62 8.76 34.22
C GLY A 781 -82.21 7.41 34.62
N ILE A 782 -81.67 6.30 34.10
CA ILE A 782 -82.08 4.91 34.40
C ILE A 782 -80.87 4.11 34.91
N GLU A 783 -81.14 3.10 35.75
CA GLU A 783 -80.17 2.12 36.21
C GLU A 783 -79.92 1.08 35.09
N GLU A 784 -78.72 1.08 34.53
CA GLU A 784 -78.29 0.22 33.44
C GLU A 784 -77.26 -0.80 33.92
N ILE A 785 -77.32 -2.05 33.44
CA ILE A 785 -76.40 -3.11 33.86
C ILE A 785 -75.36 -3.36 32.76
N ALA A 786 -74.07 -3.29 33.11
CA ALA A 786 -72.96 -3.53 32.20
C ALA A 786 -71.88 -4.43 32.82
N THR A 787 -71.16 -5.18 32.01
CA THR A 787 -70.05 -6.04 32.47
C THR A 787 -68.71 -5.40 32.09
N LEU A 788 -67.91 -5.04 33.08
CA LEU A 788 -66.55 -4.53 32.90
C LEU A 788 -65.54 -5.69 32.79
N SER A 789 -64.94 -5.87 31.61
CA SER A 789 -63.90 -6.86 31.36
C SER A 789 -62.50 -6.21 31.33
N LEU A 790 -61.63 -6.63 32.25
CA LEU A 790 -60.26 -6.15 32.41
C LEU A 790 -59.28 -7.23 31.97
N GLN A 791 -58.49 -6.98 30.93
CA GLN A 791 -57.43 -7.88 30.48
C GLN A 791 -56.06 -7.34 30.91
N PHE A 792 -55.34 -8.10 31.73
CA PHE A 792 -54.06 -7.66 32.30
C PHE A 792 -52.86 -8.00 31.39
N GLY A 793 -51.98 -7.01 31.19
CA GLY A 793 -50.75 -7.13 30.41
C GLY A 793 -49.61 -7.87 31.13
N THR A 794 -48.50 -8.15 30.43
CA THR A 794 -47.38 -8.95 30.98
C THR A 794 -46.59 -8.26 32.10
N LYS A 795 -46.65 -6.92 32.20
CA LYS A 795 -46.03 -6.13 33.27
C LYS A 795 -46.79 -6.21 34.60
N SER A 796 -48.11 -6.41 34.56
CA SER A 796 -49.01 -6.43 35.72
C SER A 796 -49.25 -7.84 36.24
N LYS A 797 -48.24 -8.73 36.17
CA LYS A 797 -48.24 -10.04 36.86
C LYS A 797 -48.08 -9.94 38.39
N LYS A 798 -47.89 -8.73 38.92
CA LYS A 798 -47.87 -8.49 40.37
C LYS A 798 -49.30 -8.36 40.87
N ILE A 799 -49.59 -9.09 41.95
CA ILE A 799 -50.83 -9.11 42.73
C ILE A 799 -51.46 -7.71 42.75
N VAL A 800 -52.57 -7.53 42.03
CA VAL A 800 -53.39 -6.32 42.12
C VAL A 800 -54.15 -6.44 43.43
N GLU A 801 -53.78 -5.63 44.43
CA GLU A 801 -54.40 -5.73 45.76
C GLU A 801 -55.76 -5.03 45.80
N LYS A 802 -55.88 -3.89 45.10
CA LYS A 802 -57.10 -3.08 45.02
C LYS A 802 -57.24 -2.45 43.63
N ILE A 803 -58.48 -2.41 43.14
CA ILE A 803 -58.85 -1.68 41.92
C ILE A 803 -59.70 -0.47 42.36
N ARG A 804 -59.23 0.74 42.04
CA ARG A 804 -60.01 1.97 42.25
C ARG A 804 -60.69 2.36 40.95
N LEU A 805 -62.01 2.47 40.99
CA LEU A 805 -62.83 2.99 39.91
C LEU A 805 -63.20 4.44 40.26
N HIS A 806 -63.05 5.36 39.33
CA HIS A 806 -63.53 6.74 39.49
C HIS A 806 -64.21 7.22 38.21
N SER A 807 -65.33 7.94 38.33
CA SER A 807 -66.10 8.44 37.19
C SER A 807 -66.08 9.97 37.11
N THR A 808 -66.53 10.50 35.97
CA THR A 808 -66.86 11.92 35.82
C THR A 808 -68.07 12.31 36.69
N PRO A 809 -68.15 13.56 37.18
CA PRO A 809 -69.33 14.08 37.87
C PRO A 809 -70.62 13.82 37.06
N GLY A 810 -71.64 13.30 37.73
CA GLY A 810 -72.92 12.92 37.10
C GLY A 810 -73.03 11.44 36.72
N LEU A 811 -71.94 10.67 36.66
CA LEU A 811 -72.00 9.20 36.56
C LEU A 811 -71.74 8.59 37.93
N THR A 812 -72.66 7.77 38.41
CA THR A 812 -72.51 6.95 39.61
C THR A 812 -72.66 5.48 39.27
N PHE A 813 -71.97 4.62 39.99
CA PHE A 813 -72.00 3.19 39.75
C PHE A 813 -71.99 2.39 41.06
N CYS A 814 -72.47 1.15 40.98
CA CYS A 814 -72.62 0.25 42.12
C CYS A 814 -72.34 -1.20 41.68
N LEU A 815 -71.77 -2.03 42.56
CA LEU A 815 -71.69 -3.48 42.32
C LEU A 815 -73.06 -4.13 42.50
N GLU A 816 -73.28 -5.27 41.85
CA GLU A 816 -74.58 -5.96 41.82
C GLU A 816 -75.14 -6.29 43.22
N ASP A 817 -74.26 -6.50 44.20
CA ASP A 817 -74.58 -6.88 45.59
C ASP A 817 -74.74 -5.67 46.56
N GLU A 818 -74.49 -4.44 46.10
CA GLU A 818 -74.56 -3.23 46.93
C GLU A 818 -75.73 -2.31 46.51
N THR A 819 -76.20 -1.45 47.43
CA THR A 819 -77.33 -0.53 47.19
C THR A 819 -76.92 0.95 47.15
N GLU A 820 -75.65 1.28 47.43
CA GLU A 820 -75.15 2.65 47.50
C GLU A 820 -74.41 3.05 46.22
N TYR A 821 -74.97 4.00 45.48
CA TYR A 821 -74.35 4.58 44.30
C TYR A 821 -73.22 5.54 44.67
N SER A 822 -72.03 5.35 44.09
CA SER A 822 -70.87 6.21 44.32
C SER A 822 -70.19 6.62 43.00
N SER A 823 -69.50 7.76 42.99
CA SER A 823 -68.64 8.19 41.85
C SER A 823 -67.19 7.69 41.99
N GLU A 824 -66.85 7.12 43.14
CA GLU A 824 -65.57 6.47 43.40
C GLU A 824 -65.76 5.22 44.27
N MET A 825 -65.19 4.09 43.84
CA MET A 825 -65.29 2.81 44.55
C MET A 825 -63.96 2.06 44.56
N TYR A 826 -63.73 1.26 45.61
CA TYR A 826 -62.60 0.33 45.70
C TYR A 826 -63.09 -1.11 45.67
N VAL A 827 -62.68 -1.85 44.65
CA VAL A 827 -62.96 -3.28 44.53
C VAL A 827 -61.77 -4.07 45.06
N LYS A 828 -62.00 -4.90 46.09
CA LYS A 828 -61.00 -5.87 46.55
C LYS A 828 -60.92 -7.00 45.53
N SER A 829 -59.73 -7.25 45.01
CA SER A 829 -59.50 -8.32 44.02
C SER A 829 -59.88 -9.69 44.60
N PRO A 830 -60.71 -10.52 43.93
CA PRO A 830 -60.77 -11.94 44.25
C PRO A 830 -59.41 -12.58 43.94
N ILE A 831 -58.83 -13.26 44.92
CA ILE A 831 -57.45 -13.74 44.90
C ILE A 831 -57.27 -14.94 43.95
N SER A 832 -56.12 -14.95 43.26
CA SER A 832 -55.55 -15.95 42.34
C SER A 832 -56.04 -15.92 40.88
N ILE A 833 -55.39 -15.07 40.07
CA ILE A 833 -55.40 -15.13 38.61
C ILE A 833 -54.71 -16.43 38.18
N ASN A 834 -55.44 -17.54 38.22
CA ASN A 834 -54.99 -18.80 37.65
C ASN A 834 -55.88 -19.09 36.43
N SER A 835 -55.27 -18.98 35.25
CA SER A 835 -55.66 -19.48 33.93
C SER A 835 -56.40 -18.58 32.92
N SER A 836 -56.99 -17.44 33.31
CA SER A 836 -57.47 -16.44 32.34
C SER A 836 -56.98 -15.05 32.71
N ASN A 837 -56.17 -14.40 31.87
CA ASN A 837 -55.64 -13.03 32.05
C ASN A 837 -56.74 -11.95 32.00
N SER A 838 -57.96 -12.25 32.41
CA SER A 838 -59.14 -11.38 32.33
C SER A 838 -59.99 -11.46 33.61
N LEU A 839 -60.41 -10.31 34.12
CA LEU A 839 -61.36 -10.15 35.23
C LEU A 839 -62.65 -9.53 34.67
N THR A 840 -63.81 -10.13 34.92
CA THR A 840 -65.12 -9.59 34.54
C THR A 840 -65.90 -9.18 35.79
N LEU A 841 -66.36 -7.93 35.85
CA LEU A 841 -67.10 -7.36 36.97
C LEU A 841 -68.48 -6.86 36.47
N PRO A 842 -69.60 -7.39 36.95
CA PRO A 842 -70.91 -6.80 36.70
C PRO A 842 -71.06 -5.50 37.50
N ILE A 843 -71.44 -4.41 36.83
CA ILE A 843 -71.56 -3.06 37.41
C ILE A 843 -72.89 -2.45 36.95
N LYS A 844 -73.62 -1.88 37.91
CA LYS A 844 -74.79 -1.05 37.64
C LYS A 844 -74.38 0.41 37.49
N LEU A 845 -74.81 1.04 36.41
CA LEU A 845 -74.47 2.39 36.00
C LEU A 845 -75.70 3.29 36.08
N PHE A 846 -75.55 4.47 36.65
CA PHE A 846 -76.57 5.51 36.67
C PHE A 846 -75.95 6.85 36.27
N ALA A 847 -76.40 7.41 35.14
CA ALA A 847 -75.99 8.73 34.69
C ALA A 847 -77.09 9.76 34.96
N GLN A 848 -76.77 10.83 35.68
CA GLN A 848 -77.67 11.94 35.94
C GLN A 848 -77.98 12.71 34.64
N LEU A 849 -79.24 13.12 34.47
CA LEU A 849 -79.65 13.90 33.32
C LEU A 849 -78.96 15.28 33.33
N PRO A 850 -78.31 15.70 32.22
CA PRO A 850 -77.55 16.94 32.17
C PRO A 850 -78.43 18.19 32.21
N SER A 851 -77.88 19.28 32.75
CA SER A 851 -78.58 20.56 32.85
C SER A 851 -78.87 21.18 31.47
N LEU A 852 -80.09 21.72 31.31
CA LEU A 852 -80.80 22.02 30.06
C LEU A 852 -80.24 23.10 29.11
N LYS A 853 -79.01 23.58 29.27
CA LYS A 853 -78.51 24.73 28.49
C LYS A 853 -78.01 24.41 27.08
N ASP A 854 -77.55 23.19 26.80
CA ASP A 854 -76.80 22.89 25.57
C ASP A 854 -77.41 21.82 24.63
N HIS A 855 -78.64 21.33 24.91
CA HIS A 855 -79.34 20.31 24.11
C HIS A 855 -78.48 19.14 23.55
N PRO A 856 -77.60 18.48 24.34
CA PRO A 856 -76.91 17.29 23.85
C PRO A 856 -77.91 16.14 23.66
N ARG A 857 -77.75 15.33 22.59
CA ARG A 857 -78.47 14.05 22.42
C ARG A 857 -77.84 12.90 23.20
N THR A 858 -76.58 13.04 23.59
CA THR A 858 -75.78 12.06 24.33
C THR A 858 -75.00 12.73 25.45
N ALA A 859 -74.98 12.11 26.64
CA ALA A 859 -74.14 12.48 27.77
C ALA A 859 -72.86 11.64 27.75
N HIS A 860 -71.71 12.29 27.58
CA HIS A 860 -70.40 11.64 27.53
C HIS A 860 -69.79 11.60 28.92
N HIS A 861 -69.56 10.40 29.44
CA HIS A 861 -68.92 10.16 30.71
C HIS A 861 -67.61 9.38 30.53
N LYS A 862 -66.70 9.50 31.50
CA LYS A 862 -65.47 8.70 31.52
C LYS A 862 -65.40 7.93 32.83
N LEU A 863 -64.99 6.67 32.70
CA LEU A 863 -64.66 5.79 33.81
C LEU A 863 -63.17 5.52 33.78
N TRP A 864 -62.50 5.86 34.86
CA TRP A 864 -61.08 5.61 35.04
C TRP A 864 -60.89 4.46 36.02
N ILE A 865 -59.98 3.58 35.66
CA ILE A 865 -59.68 2.34 36.36
C ILE A 865 -58.22 2.39 36.72
N LYS A 866 -57.96 2.49 38.02
CA LYS A 866 -56.61 2.55 38.58
C LYS A 866 -56.34 1.23 39.29
N CYS A 867 -55.38 0.47 38.76
CA CYS A 867 -54.95 -0.79 39.36
C CYS A 867 -53.76 -0.51 40.30
N GLU A 868 -53.97 -0.60 41.60
CA GLU A 868 -52.88 -0.42 42.57
C GLU A 868 -52.06 -1.72 42.63
N THR A 869 -50.81 -1.63 42.17
CA THR A 869 -49.82 -2.71 42.30
C THR A 869 -48.80 -2.35 43.38
N SER A 870 -48.14 -3.35 43.96
CA SER A 870 -47.07 -3.18 44.97
C SER A 870 -45.83 -2.36 44.53
N SER A 871 -45.82 -1.79 43.33
CA SER A 871 -44.80 -0.86 42.83
C SER A 871 -45.48 0.44 42.38
N ASP A 872 -44.87 1.60 42.67
CA ASP A 872 -45.37 2.97 42.39
C ASP A 872 -45.72 3.29 40.92
N ASP A 873 -45.67 2.32 40.01
CA ASP A 873 -46.15 2.46 38.63
C ASP A 873 -47.67 2.24 38.58
N GLU A 874 -48.41 3.35 38.48
CA GLU A 874 -49.87 3.36 38.41
C GLU A 874 -50.35 3.25 36.95
N ASP A 875 -50.82 2.07 36.54
CA ASP A 875 -51.54 1.92 35.26
C ASP A 875 -52.97 2.47 35.42
N ILE A 876 -53.25 3.61 34.77
CA ILE A 876 -54.59 4.21 34.68
C ILE A 876 -55.19 3.91 33.31
N ILE A 877 -56.29 3.16 33.29
CA ILE A 877 -57.06 2.87 32.07
C ILE A 877 -58.29 3.78 32.06
N CYS A 878 -58.57 4.45 30.94
CA CYS A 878 -59.73 5.33 30.79
C CYS A 878 -60.67 4.78 29.72
N ILE A 879 -61.92 4.55 30.09
CA ILE A 879 -63.02 4.14 29.22
C ILE A 879 -63.96 5.32 29.05
N SER A 880 -64.37 5.61 27.81
CA SER A 880 -65.41 6.60 27.53
C SER A 880 -66.74 5.88 27.36
N ILE A 881 -67.79 6.36 28.03
CA ILE A 881 -69.13 5.78 28.06
C ILE A 881 -70.13 6.84 27.64
N ASP A 882 -70.93 6.53 26.62
CA ASP A 882 -71.90 7.46 26.04
C ASP A 882 -73.32 7.02 26.40
N PHE A 883 -74.05 7.88 27.10
CA PHE A 883 -75.46 7.66 27.46
C PHE A 883 -76.36 8.48 26.53
N SER A 884 -77.33 7.85 25.90
CA SER A 884 -78.39 8.53 25.14
C SER A 884 -79.43 9.14 26.09
N LEU A 885 -80.00 10.29 25.74
CA LEU A 885 -81.07 10.88 26.55
C LEU A 885 -82.43 10.31 26.11
N PRO A 886 -83.17 9.62 26.99
CA PRO A 886 -84.47 9.05 26.62
C PRO A 886 -85.56 10.11 26.43
N LEU A 887 -85.39 11.28 27.04
CA LEU A 887 -86.33 12.40 27.00
C LEU A 887 -85.62 13.75 27.08
N THR A 888 -86.23 14.78 26.51
CA THR A 888 -85.78 16.18 26.62
C THR A 888 -86.90 17.01 27.24
N ILE A 889 -86.61 17.65 28.37
CA ILE A 889 -87.58 18.45 29.12
C ILE A 889 -87.30 19.93 28.89
N THR A 890 -88.14 20.64 28.15
CA THR A 890 -88.03 22.10 28.03
C THR A 890 -89.08 22.76 28.90
N HIS A 891 -88.71 23.77 29.69
CA HIS A 891 -89.68 24.53 30.49
C HIS A 891 -89.72 26.00 30.07
N ARG A 892 -90.92 26.58 30.02
CA ARG A 892 -91.17 28.00 29.73
C ARG A 892 -92.08 28.58 30.79
N LEU A 893 -91.74 29.76 31.28
CA LEU A 893 -92.55 30.47 32.24
C LEU A 893 -93.52 31.41 31.51
N HIS A 894 -94.80 31.04 31.48
CA HIS A 894 -95.88 31.87 30.94
C HIS A 894 -96.48 32.75 32.04
N THR A 895 -96.94 33.94 31.69
CA THR A 895 -97.60 34.85 32.63
C THR A 895 -98.95 35.24 32.05
N CYS A 896 -100.03 35.03 32.79
CA CYS A 896 -101.36 35.52 32.41
C CYS A 896 -102.00 36.24 33.60
N ARG A 897 -102.23 37.54 33.44
CA ARG A 897 -102.60 38.49 34.51
C ARG A 897 -101.66 38.37 35.73
N TYR A 898 -102.20 37.95 36.87
CA TYR A 898 -101.47 37.83 38.14
C TYR A 898 -100.93 36.42 38.42
N ARG A 899 -101.06 35.46 37.49
CA ARG A 899 -100.60 34.07 37.67
C ARG A 899 -99.45 33.74 36.72
N LYS A 900 -98.42 33.06 37.26
CA LYS A 900 -97.35 32.42 36.50
C LYS A 900 -97.74 30.97 36.24
N PHE A 901 -97.56 30.51 35.01
CA PHE A 901 -97.77 29.14 34.58
C PHE A 901 -96.44 28.59 34.09
N VAL A 902 -96.00 27.46 34.62
CA VAL A 902 -94.80 26.78 34.12
C VAL A 902 -95.26 25.77 33.08
N GLY A 903 -95.02 26.07 31.81
CA GLY A 903 -95.22 25.11 30.73
C GLY A 903 -93.99 24.20 30.64
N VAL A 904 -94.14 22.94 31.04
CA VAL A 904 -93.11 21.91 30.89
C VAL A 904 -93.48 21.05 29.69
N ASN A 905 -92.63 21.04 28.67
CA ASN A 905 -92.78 20.23 27.48
C ASN A 905 -91.74 19.11 27.50
N ILE A 906 -92.22 17.87 27.56
CA ILE A 906 -91.38 16.66 27.59
C ILE A 906 -91.46 16.02 26.21
N ALA A 907 -90.37 16.04 25.47
CA ALA A 907 -90.24 15.29 24.23
C ALA A 907 -89.55 13.95 24.52
N CYS A 908 -90.25 12.84 24.35
CA CYS A 908 -89.65 11.51 24.46
C CYS A 908 -88.96 11.15 23.13
N HIS A 909 -87.73 10.63 23.21
CA HIS A 909 -86.95 10.16 22.05
C HIS A 909 -86.92 8.63 21.95
N THR A 910 -87.73 7.96 22.76
CA THR A 910 -87.90 6.50 22.84
C THR A 910 -89.38 6.15 22.71
N ASP A 911 -89.69 4.89 22.41
CA ASP A 911 -91.07 4.40 22.30
C ASP A 911 -91.75 4.18 23.68
N TRP A 912 -91.19 4.74 24.75
CA TRP A 912 -91.65 4.53 26.11
C TRP A 912 -92.94 5.32 26.43
N SER A 913 -93.90 4.66 27.05
CA SER A 913 -95.08 5.31 27.62
C SER A 913 -94.77 5.84 29.02
N LEU A 914 -94.44 7.13 29.13
CA LEU A 914 -94.09 7.76 30.41
C LEU A 914 -95.30 8.50 31.00
N ALA A 915 -95.58 8.28 32.29
CA ALA A 915 -96.59 9.01 33.05
C ALA A 915 -95.94 9.85 34.16
N LEU A 916 -96.32 11.12 34.27
CA LEU A 916 -95.81 12.04 35.29
C LEU A 916 -96.58 11.86 36.60
N CYS A 917 -96.07 11.05 37.52
CA CYS A 917 -96.81 10.70 38.75
C CYS A 917 -96.80 11.80 39.83
N LYS A 918 -95.69 12.52 40.01
CA LYS A 918 -95.52 13.52 41.09
C LYS A 918 -94.70 14.75 40.65
N PRO A 919 -95.33 15.77 40.05
CA PRO A 919 -94.64 17.01 39.69
C PRO A 919 -94.41 17.92 40.91
N GLU A 920 -93.14 18.10 41.29
CA GLU A 920 -92.74 19.01 42.37
C GLU A 920 -91.63 19.95 41.85
N ILE A 921 -91.73 21.26 42.13
CA ILE A 921 -90.62 22.20 41.90
C ILE A 921 -89.88 22.37 43.21
N ILE A 922 -88.59 22.02 43.20
CA ILE A 922 -87.69 22.25 44.32
C ILE A 922 -86.91 23.53 44.05
N GLY A 923 -87.27 24.61 44.75
CA GLY A 923 -86.56 25.88 44.67
C GLY A 923 -85.19 25.79 45.35
N ILE A 924 -84.11 25.99 44.60
CA ILE A 924 -82.75 26.04 45.13
C ILE A 924 -82.45 27.50 45.52
N SER A 925 -82.90 27.94 46.70
CA SER A 925 -82.44 29.21 47.30
C SER A 925 -82.01 28.97 48.75
N GLN A 926 -80.81 29.47 49.09
CA GLN A 926 -80.07 29.18 50.32
C GLN A 926 -80.87 29.54 51.60
N LEU A 927 -81.19 28.49 52.40
CA LEU A 927 -81.68 28.47 53.80
C LEU A 927 -83.09 29.05 54.11
N PRO A 928 -83.84 28.44 55.04
CA PRO A 928 -84.34 27.08 55.02
C PRO A 928 -85.87 27.11 54.96
N ILE A 929 -86.44 27.30 53.77
CA ILE A 929 -87.79 26.86 53.48
C ILE A 929 -87.72 26.21 52.11
N ASN A 930 -87.56 24.88 52.08
CA ASN A 930 -87.90 24.07 50.90
C ASN A 930 -89.40 24.25 50.69
N SER A 931 -89.80 25.38 50.10
CA SER A 931 -91.17 25.62 49.69
C SER A 931 -91.41 24.74 48.48
N ILE A 932 -91.80 23.50 48.75
CA ILE A 932 -92.30 22.58 47.73
C ILE A 932 -93.57 23.22 47.18
N VAL A 933 -93.45 23.85 46.02
CA VAL A 933 -94.61 24.39 45.32
C VAL A 933 -95.25 23.21 44.60
N LYS A 934 -96.34 22.69 45.16
CA LYS A 934 -97.16 21.66 44.51
C LYS A 934 -97.72 22.23 43.20
N LEU A 935 -97.32 21.64 42.09
CA LEU A 935 -97.86 21.98 40.78
C LEU A 935 -99.18 21.24 40.58
N THR A 936 -100.22 21.98 40.18
CA THR A 936 -101.48 21.39 39.73
C THR A 936 -101.47 21.32 38.20
N SER A 937 -101.58 20.11 37.63
CA SER A 937 -101.65 19.91 36.18
C SER A 937 -102.97 20.49 35.64
N LEU A 938 -102.89 21.26 34.56
CA LEU A 938 -104.06 21.81 33.85
C LEU A 938 -104.60 20.90 32.74
N ASN A 939 -103.92 19.79 32.44
CA ASN A 939 -104.35 18.81 31.45
C ASN A 939 -105.11 17.67 32.15
N SER A 940 -106.38 17.45 31.76
CA SER A 940 -107.23 16.36 32.25
C SER A 940 -106.80 15.03 31.65
N THR A 941 -106.40 14.11 32.53
CA THR A 941 -106.16 12.65 32.39
C THR A 941 -106.46 11.98 31.05
N LEU A 942 -105.44 11.33 30.49
CA LEU A 942 -105.59 10.15 29.64
C LEU A 942 -104.74 9.02 30.25
N ASP A 943 -105.47 8.10 30.85
CA ASP A 943 -105.26 6.68 31.17
C ASP A 943 -103.86 6.14 31.51
N SER A 944 -103.81 5.56 32.72
CA SER A 944 -102.80 4.64 33.21
C SER A 944 -102.65 3.44 32.28
N ILE A 945 -101.56 3.40 31.53
CA ILE A 945 -101.04 2.18 30.92
C ILE A 945 -99.97 1.64 31.87
N THR A 946 -100.09 0.35 32.21
CA THR A 946 -99.23 -0.39 33.14
C THR A 946 -97.75 -0.15 32.85
N ALA A 947 -97.08 0.61 33.72
CA ALA A 947 -95.64 0.81 33.66
C ALA A 947 -94.97 -0.25 34.55
N GLU A 948 -94.05 -1.02 33.98
CA GLU A 948 -92.97 -1.60 34.77
C GLU A 948 -92.20 -0.45 35.42
N ASP A 949 -91.91 -0.60 36.72
CA ASP A 949 -91.34 0.43 37.58
C ASP A 949 -89.96 0.91 37.08
N CYS A 950 -89.95 1.97 36.27
CA CYS A 950 -88.76 2.78 36.00
C CYS A 950 -89.00 4.21 36.51
N MET A 951 -88.55 4.49 37.73
CA MET A 951 -88.55 5.87 38.27
C MET A 951 -87.40 6.67 37.68
N LEU A 952 -87.66 7.43 36.62
CA LEU A 952 -86.74 8.45 36.11
C LEU A 952 -86.65 9.62 37.10
N ARG A 953 -85.44 9.93 37.58
CA ARG A 953 -85.15 11.14 38.38
C ARG A 953 -84.40 12.16 37.54
N THR A 954 -85.02 13.32 37.31
CA THR A 954 -84.44 14.47 36.61
C THR A 954 -83.87 15.48 37.57
#